data_AF-A0A9P0B4I2-F1
#
_entry.id   AF-A0A9P0B4I2-F1
#
_cell.length_a   1.000
_cell.length_b   1.000
_cell.length_c   1.000
_cell.angle_alpha   90.00
_cell.angle_beta   90.00
_cell.angle_gamma   90.00
#
_symmetry.space_group_name_H-M   'P 1'
#
loop_
_entity.id
_entity.type
_entity.pdbx_description
1 polymer ?
#
loop_
_entity_poly.entity_id
_entity_poly.type
_entity_poly.pdbx_seq_one_letter_code
_entity_poly.pdbx_strand_id
1 'polypeptide(L)'
;MDESDMEDEEMMGEEESDEELDPNNPDDAFKILERDFNKTLAQLESQPDAIQYADEFAKIFEAAFKLKIHEGELTEENAEMSKTIAEQEDKIDLARSLAIKDKETIDELKQNIIHVCKLADAAHYREQAAQEIIDNLRKQVETLNAEIDFKNKMATDSEDAGKSHKEKDMLQREKERLTTENGYLQQKLENCNIYTEELEEKTGEANLKINELSGQVEDQSSEIDRMKKFREKLEEELTLTNIIVDEKELKINELNNDITQLEKRIVDQSEEAKNQKVHYMRITKEFILLEAKYSKLFNDHQKVFITIDQAKKDLQAKVLDLKAVTDEVAHLKADYTNLSLQRDGLEKQVFKQTTTSQNLMEERNGLRQKIATIEKEILEQKKEILEHKRIEDEAVKEKNNIAKQVTKATAVNKEQARLIKIQQKTKEKLETDLDLYYIENNRQKKDISSLQTEKDRFAEAQIQLNKKIDDLMEDVRQKKVMIFDLKRTITENINKIRQQQNMYEAVRAERASLQKSLEHCSADSEEVKKKLKITLFQTEQLKEDISSKEQELIKQDTVMRKVVKERDNLKVDVDKGLEQIVSLKSEIKDMQDEEKRLRQTISTSNKKIREQIKNIEQLMNERDVLGSQLVRRNDELALNNDKIKILITTLHRGEAQYDQRLGDIRLLKIEVKRLRQEKLLMEKSVMNMIDFRQEVFRLERDLTTTKLKCRALEEELHNPVNIHRWRKLEGSDPNTLELLQKIKILQKRLLKQSYDAVEREKQLKESEQLYMKLKEVLAHQPGPTIREDLNKAQKGLKLKDDKLKVLVSELNMAELKSSEYKSQLEKITEDLKEIKMKYMQAKKENRMKRMGTAATSELHRTQSRQPSEVKFTGGGFRMSVPQIPLK
;
A
#
# COMPACT_ATOMS: atom_id res chain seq x y z
N MET A 1 -9.43 65.31 30.35
CA MET A 1 -9.27 66.19 31.53
C MET A 1 -8.35 65.43 32.43
N ASP A 2 -7.30 66.12 32.87
CA ASP A 2 -6.40 65.75 33.96
C ASP A 2 -5.51 64.53 33.59
N GLU A 3 -4.17 64.53 33.69
CA GLU A 3 -3.23 65.13 34.66
C GLU A 3 -3.48 64.61 36.09
N SER A 4 -2.48 64.11 36.82
CA SER A 4 -1.08 63.81 36.48
C SER A 4 -0.52 62.78 37.46
N ASP A 5 0.77 62.46 37.32
CA ASP A 5 1.77 62.32 38.39
C ASP A 5 2.72 61.12 38.17
N MET A 6 4.00 61.37 38.45
CA MET A 6 5.05 60.37 38.58
C MET A 6 5.41 60.30 40.07
N GLU A 7 5.86 59.15 40.54
CA GLU A 7 6.78 59.10 41.68
C GLU A 7 7.74 57.92 41.48
N ASP A 8 9.02 58.25 41.23
CA ASP A 8 10.13 57.32 41.36
C ASP A 8 10.56 57.35 42.84
N GLU A 9 10.49 56.23 43.57
CA GLU A 9 11.16 56.09 44.86
C GLU A 9 12.40 55.18 44.72
N GLU A 10 13.56 55.70 45.14
CA GLU A 10 14.84 54.99 45.09
C GLU A 10 15.02 54.07 46.31
N MET A 11 15.27 52.78 46.04
CA MET A 11 16.35 51.99 46.66
C MET A 11 16.73 52.33 48.12
N MET A 12 15.80 52.11 49.06
CA MET A 12 16.18 51.91 50.46
C MET A 12 16.66 50.47 50.63
N GLY A 13 17.86 50.30 51.20
CA GLY A 13 18.45 48.98 51.39
C GLY A 13 17.80 48.24 52.56
N GLU A 14 17.31 47.03 52.31
CA GLU A 14 16.92 46.10 53.38
C GLU A 14 18.16 45.37 53.92
N GLU A 15 18.23 45.25 55.25
CA GLU A 15 19.27 44.51 55.96
C GLU A 15 19.05 43.00 55.78
N GLU A 16 20.08 42.17 55.94
CA GLU A 16 19.97 40.70 55.87
C GLU A 16 19.14 40.17 57.06
N SER A 17 17.82 40.18 56.94
CA SER A 17 16.94 39.40 57.81
C SER A 17 17.03 37.93 57.41
N ASP A 18 17.63 37.10 58.28
CA ASP A 18 17.51 35.64 58.20
C ASP A 18 16.02 35.26 58.10
N GLU A 19 15.55 34.81 56.94
CA GLU A 19 14.21 34.24 56.79
C GLU A 19 14.08 33.04 57.75
N GLU A 20 13.10 33.07 58.68
CA GLU A 20 12.68 31.89 59.44
C GLU A 20 11.91 30.94 58.52
N LEU A 21 12.64 30.30 57.60
CA LEU A 21 12.16 29.27 56.69
C LEU A 21 11.47 28.15 57.50
N ASP A 22 10.14 28.02 57.38
CA ASP A 22 9.36 27.05 58.13
C ASP A 22 9.63 25.62 57.62
N PRO A 23 10.15 24.70 58.46
CA PRO A 23 10.37 23.29 58.08
C PRO A 23 9.10 22.53 57.67
N ASN A 24 7.90 23.11 57.88
CA ASN A 24 6.62 22.54 57.48
C ASN A 24 6.12 23.07 56.12
N ASN A 25 6.73 24.13 55.55
CA ASN A 25 6.34 24.67 54.26
C ASN A 25 7.05 23.92 53.10
N PRO A 26 6.33 23.28 52.16
CA PRO A 26 6.94 22.50 51.08
C PRO A 26 7.90 23.28 50.18
N ASP A 27 7.66 24.58 50.00
CA ASP A 27 8.46 25.43 49.11
C ASP A 27 9.78 25.89 49.77
N ASP A 28 9.77 26.12 51.09
CA ASP A 28 10.97 26.48 51.85
C ASP A 28 11.84 25.27 52.22
N ALA A 29 11.25 24.07 52.29
CA ALA A 29 11.98 22.84 52.61
C ALA A 29 13.20 22.59 51.69
N PHE A 30 13.14 23.01 50.42
CA PHE A 30 14.29 22.91 49.51
C PHE A 30 15.36 23.98 49.79
N LYS A 31 14.98 25.23 50.12
CA LYS A 31 15.91 26.28 50.54
C LYS A 31 16.66 25.89 51.82
N ILE A 32 15.96 25.26 52.77
CA ILE A 32 16.56 24.74 54.02
C ILE A 32 17.59 23.66 53.69
N LEU A 33 17.23 22.72 52.81
CA LEU A 33 18.13 21.64 52.36
C LEU A 33 19.39 22.20 51.66
N GLU A 34 19.25 23.22 50.81
CA GLU A 34 20.37 23.90 50.16
C GLU A 34 21.28 24.63 51.18
N ARG A 35 20.69 25.36 52.13
CA ARG A 35 21.43 26.07 53.18
C ARG A 35 22.25 25.10 54.04
N ASP A 36 21.69 23.95 54.39
CA ASP A 36 22.36 22.97 55.25
C ASP A 36 23.29 22.02 54.47
N PHE A 37 23.03 21.79 53.18
CA PHE A 37 23.99 21.22 52.23
C PHE A 37 25.25 22.10 52.14
N ASN A 38 25.11 23.40 51.89
CA ASN A 38 26.26 24.30 51.76
C ASN A 38 27.09 24.39 53.06
N LYS A 39 26.44 24.37 54.24
CA LYS A 39 27.15 24.26 55.53
C LYS A 39 27.92 22.94 55.69
N THR A 40 27.35 21.82 55.25
CA THR A 40 27.99 20.50 55.39
C THR A 40 29.08 20.26 54.34
N LEU A 41 28.95 20.81 53.14
CA LEU A 41 30.02 20.87 52.14
C LEU A 41 31.24 21.63 52.67
N ALA A 42 31.05 22.84 53.20
CA ALA A 42 32.12 23.64 53.80
C ALA A 42 32.81 22.92 54.99
N GLN A 43 32.07 22.11 55.75
CA GLN A 43 32.65 21.28 56.82
C GLN A 43 33.49 20.11 56.25
N LEU A 44 33.03 19.44 55.20
CA LEU A 44 33.79 18.37 54.51
C LEU A 44 35.07 18.91 53.86
N GLU A 45 35.00 20.08 53.21
CA GLU A 45 36.17 20.75 52.62
C GLU A 45 37.19 21.19 53.67
N SER A 46 36.75 21.53 54.89
CA SER A 46 37.64 21.94 55.98
C SER A 46 38.48 20.79 56.59
N GLN A 47 38.13 19.53 56.32
CA GLN A 47 38.79 18.36 56.93
C GLN A 47 39.61 17.57 55.89
N PRO A 48 40.94 17.49 56.02
CA PRO A 48 41.81 16.94 54.97
C PRO A 48 41.56 15.45 54.65
N ASP A 49 41.05 14.68 55.61
CA ASP A 49 40.68 13.27 55.42
C ASP A 49 39.29 13.09 54.75
N ALA A 50 38.46 14.14 54.71
CA ALA A 50 37.06 14.09 54.25
C ALA A 50 36.82 14.77 52.89
N ILE A 51 37.75 15.59 52.40
CA ILE A 51 37.67 16.29 51.09
C ILE A 51 37.28 15.35 49.93
N GLN A 52 37.71 14.09 49.95
CA GLN A 52 37.39 13.11 48.90
C GLN A 52 35.88 12.82 48.79
N TYR A 53 35.11 13.03 49.87
CA TYR A 53 33.66 12.85 49.88
C TYR A 53 32.89 14.13 49.54
N ALA A 54 33.49 15.32 49.63
CA ALA A 54 32.85 16.57 49.21
C ALA A 54 32.47 16.52 47.72
N ASP A 55 33.38 15.96 46.91
CA ASP A 55 33.22 15.74 45.48
C ASP A 55 32.06 14.78 45.13
N GLU A 56 31.76 13.80 45.99
CA GLU A 56 30.63 12.87 45.81
C GLU A 56 29.32 13.48 46.34
N PHE A 57 29.38 14.16 47.49
CA PHE A 57 28.26 14.85 48.12
C PHE A 57 27.70 15.96 47.22
N ALA A 58 28.58 16.75 46.58
CA ALA A 58 28.19 17.75 45.60
C ALA A 58 27.45 17.17 44.39
N LYS A 59 27.88 16.01 43.86
CA LYS A 59 27.20 15.33 42.74
C LYS A 59 25.81 14.82 43.13
N ILE A 60 25.61 14.43 44.39
CA ILE A 60 24.30 14.02 44.93
C ILE A 60 23.36 15.23 45.04
N PHE A 61 23.84 16.37 45.54
CA PHE A 61 23.03 17.60 45.59
C PHE A 61 22.74 18.17 44.20
N GLU A 62 23.70 18.15 43.26
CA GLU A 62 23.49 18.54 41.87
C GLU A 62 22.38 17.71 41.19
N ALA A 63 22.30 16.40 41.51
CA ALA A 63 21.22 15.54 41.05
C ALA A 63 19.87 15.87 41.71
N ALA A 64 19.85 16.17 43.01
CA ALA A 64 18.64 16.60 43.73
C ALA A 64 18.11 17.96 43.23
N PHE A 65 19.00 18.91 42.94
CA PHE A 65 18.69 20.22 42.39
C PHE A 65 18.08 20.12 40.97
N LYS A 66 18.66 19.28 40.10
CA LYS A 66 18.09 18.97 38.78
C LYS A 66 16.72 18.29 38.88
N LEU A 67 16.52 17.40 39.86
CA LEU A 67 15.22 16.80 40.13
C LEU A 67 14.19 17.83 40.63
N LYS A 68 14.58 18.82 41.45
CA LYS A 68 13.66 19.88 41.90
C LYS A 68 13.28 20.84 40.78
N ILE A 69 14.20 21.21 39.89
CA ILE A 69 13.89 21.97 38.68
C ILE A 69 12.89 21.20 37.82
N HIS A 70 13.15 19.91 37.57
CA HIS A 70 12.26 19.10 36.73
C HIS A 70 10.89 18.82 37.38
N GLU A 71 10.82 18.73 38.71
CA GLU A 71 9.54 18.74 39.43
C GLU A 71 8.79 20.05 39.19
N GLY A 72 9.48 21.20 39.25
CA GLY A 72 8.94 22.52 38.91
C GLY A 72 8.35 22.56 37.50
N GLU A 73 9.15 22.22 36.48
CA GLU A 73 8.72 22.11 35.07
C GLU A 73 7.46 21.25 34.93
N LEU A 74 7.44 20.06 35.56
CA LEU A 74 6.30 19.16 35.52
C LEU A 74 5.07 19.70 36.27
N THR A 75 5.24 20.46 37.35
CA THR A 75 4.10 21.12 38.03
C THR A 75 3.50 22.26 37.21
N GLU A 76 4.34 23.01 36.49
CA GLU A 76 3.88 24.07 35.58
C GLU A 76 3.17 23.47 34.35
N GLU A 77 3.74 22.43 33.72
CA GLU A 77 3.08 21.68 32.63
C GLU A 77 1.75 21.07 33.08
N ASN A 78 1.67 20.49 34.29
CA ASN A 78 0.40 20.00 34.83
C ASN A 78 -0.61 21.13 35.13
N ALA A 79 -0.16 22.33 35.49
CA ALA A 79 -1.04 23.49 35.67
C ALA A 79 -1.58 24.01 34.33
N GLU A 80 -0.75 24.10 33.29
CA GLU A 80 -1.19 24.45 31.93
C GLU A 80 -2.14 23.39 31.35
N MET A 81 -1.84 22.10 31.54
CA MET A 81 -2.72 20.99 31.13
C MET A 81 -4.05 21.03 31.88
N SER A 82 -4.05 21.30 33.19
CA SER A 82 -5.29 21.44 33.99
C SER A 82 -6.13 22.63 33.53
N LYS A 83 -5.49 23.78 33.25
CA LYS A 83 -6.14 24.98 32.71
C LYS A 83 -6.74 24.72 31.33
N THR A 84 -5.98 24.09 30.43
CA THR A 84 -6.48 23.79 29.08
C THR A 84 -7.60 22.75 29.10
N ILE A 85 -7.59 21.78 30.02
CA ILE A 85 -8.74 20.88 30.25
C ILE A 85 -9.99 21.68 30.64
N ALA A 86 -9.91 22.56 31.65
CA ALA A 86 -11.04 23.40 32.06
C ALA A 86 -11.55 24.28 30.91
N GLU A 87 -10.65 24.89 30.14
CA GLU A 87 -10.99 25.65 28.94
C GLU A 87 -11.66 24.80 27.83
N GLN A 88 -11.47 23.47 27.79
CA GLN A 88 -12.20 22.58 26.87
C GLN A 88 -13.53 22.12 27.45
N GLU A 89 -13.63 21.92 28.77
CA GLU A 89 -14.91 21.62 29.44
C GLU A 89 -15.91 22.77 29.27
N ASP A 90 -15.48 24.03 29.45
CA ASP A 90 -16.28 25.23 29.15
C ASP A 90 -16.78 25.25 27.69
N LYS A 91 -15.93 24.89 26.73
CA LYS A 91 -16.30 24.80 25.30
C LYS A 91 -17.30 23.67 25.03
N ILE A 92 -17.16 22.54 25.73
CA ILE A 92 -18.06 21.39 25.63
C ILE A 92 -19.44 21.73 26.21
N ASP A 93 -19.52 22.41 27.36
CA ASP A 93 -20.79 22.81 27.96
C ASP A 93 -21.46 23.98 27.19
N LEU A 94 -20.69 24.90 26.62
CA LEU A 94 -21.22 25.86 25.65
C LEU A 94 -21.83 25.15 24.43
N ALA A 95 -21.12 24.17 23.84
CA ALA A 95 -21.60 23.39 22.70
C ALA A 95 -22.85 22.56 23.05
N ARG A 96 -22.91 21.96 24.25
CA ARG A 96 -24.12 21.29 24.77
C ARG A 96 -25.30 22.26 24.89
N SER A 97 -25.06 23.47 25.39
CA SER A 97 -26.10 24.49 25.53
C SER A 97 -26.66 24.99 24.19
N LEU A 98 -25.81 25.04 23.15
CA LEU A 98 -26.20 25.35 21.77
C LEU A 98 -27.01 24.19 21.17
N ALA A 99 -26.52 22.96 21.25
CA ALA A 99 -27.21 21.77 20.73
C ALA A 99 -28.62 21.56 21.35
N ILE A 100 -28.85 22.02 22.59
CA ILE A 100 -30.19 22.03 23.20
C ILE A 100 -31.09 23.07 22.51
N LYS A 101 -30.62 24.32 22.30
CA LYS A 101 -31.38 25.38 21.62
C LYS A 101 -31.63 25.09 20.14
N ASP A 102 -30.64 24.48 19.48
CA ASP A 102 -30.77 24.04 18.10
C ASP A 102 -31.83 22.94 18.00
N LYS A 103 -31.91 22.02 18.97
CA LYS A 103 -32.98 21.02 19.05
C LYS A 103 -34.36 21.67 19.29
N GLU A 104 -34.45 22.64 20.21
CA GLU A 104 -35.70 23.37 20.50
C GLU A 104 -36.22 24.08 19.24
N THR A 105 -35.37 24.85 18.56
CA THR A 105 -35.72 25.54 17.30
C THR A 105 -36.01 24.58 16.15
N ILE A 106 -35.31 23.44 16.05
CA ILE A 106 -35.64 22.37 15.09
C ILE A 106 -37.04 21.78 15.36
N ASP A 107 -37.42 21.58 16.63
CA ASP A 107 -38.74 21.03 16.97
C ASP A 107 -39.86 22.08 16.80
N GLU A 108 -39.60 23.39 17.00
CA GLU A 108 -40.49 24.47 16.56
C GLU A 108 -40.65 24.52 15.03
N LEU A 109 -39.55 24.42 14.28
CA LEU A 109 -39.57 24.40 12.81
C LEU A 109 -40.35 23.19 12.28
N LYS A 110 -40.25 22.01 12.90
CA LYS A 110 -41.10 20.85 12.57
C LYS A 110 -42.58 21.13 12.80
N GLN A 111 -42.95 21.77 13.90
CA GLN A 111 -44.35 22.15 14.16
C GLN A 111 -44.85 23.17 13.13
N ASN A 112 -44.01 24.14 12.75
CA ASN A 112 -44.32 25.10 11.69
C ASN A 112 -44.48 24.43 10.32
N ILE A 113 -43.63 23.47 9.96
CA ILE A 113 -43.79 22.66 8.73
C ILE A 113 -45.11 21.89 8.76
N ILE A 114 -45.45 21.22 9.87
CA ILE A 114 -46.72 20.50 10.03
C ILE A 114 -47.94 21.46 9.92
N HIS A 115 -47.81 22.70 10.38
CA HIS A 115 -48.84 23.73 10.23
C HIS A 115 -48.97 24.21 8.78
N VAL A 116 -47.85 24.47 8.09
CA VAL A 116 -47.81 24.87 6.68
C VAL A 116 -48.34 23.76 5.76
N CYS A 117 -48.01 22.49 6.00
CA CYS A 117 -48.61 21.37 5.26
C CYS A 117 -50.13 21.34 5.40
N LYS A 118 -50.67 21.47 6.63
CA LYS A 118 -52.13 21.54 6.85
C LYS A 118 -52.79 22.75 6.18
N LEU A 119 -52.09 23.88 6.09
CA LEU A 119 -52.54 25.06 5.34
C LEU A 119 -52.52 24.80 3.82
N ALA A 120 -51.52 24.10 3.31
CA ALA A 120 -51.44 23.68 1.91
C ALA A 120 -52.54 22.67 1.55
N ASP A 121 -52.78 21.65 2.38
CA ASP A 121 -53.89 20.69 2.22
C ASP A 121 -55.25 21.42 2.20
N ALA A 122 -55.44 22.38 3.12
CA ALA A 122 -56.65 23.19 3.18
C ALA A 122 -56.80 24.16 1.99
N ALA A 123 -55.70 24.64 1.40
CA ALA A 123 -55.71 25.41 0.17
C ALA A 123 -56.05 24.54 -1.04
N HIS A 124 -55.42 23.36 -1.16
CA HIS A 124 -55.64 22.41 -2.25
C HIS A 124 -57.07 21.85 -2.26
N TYR A 125 -57.69 21.68 -1.07
CA TYR A 125 -59.10 21.32 -0.94
C TYR A 125 -60.04 22.45 -1.41
N ARG A 126 -59.71 23.73 -1.11
CA ARG A 126 -60.46 24.89 -1.62
C ARG A 126 -60.32 25.02 -3.14
N GLU A 127 -59.13 24.78 -3.68
CA GLU A 127 -58.85 24.80 -5.11
C GLU A 127 -59.63 23.70 -5.85
N GLN A 128 -59.65 22.47 -5.31
CA GLN A 128 -60.45 21.38 -5.86
C GLN A 128 -61.96 21.70 -5.82
N ALA A 129 -62.48 22.25 -4.71
CA ALA A 129 -63.87 22.68 -4.62
C ALA A 129 -64.19 23.84 -5.60
N ALA A 130 -63.27 24.79 -5.79
CA ALA A 130 -63.42 25.85 -6.78
C ALA A 130 -63.41 25.30 -8.21
N GLN A 131 -62.59 24.31 -8.52
CA GLN A 131 -62.53 23.65 -9.82
C GLN A 131 -63.82 22.86 -10.12
N GLU A 132 -64.37 22.16 -9.12
CA GLU A 132 -65.69 21.51 -9.24
C GLU A 132 -66.82 22.52 -9.46
N ILE A 133 -66.76 23.71 -8.84
CA ILE A 133 -67.70 24.81 -9.12
C ILE A 133 -67.52 25.34 -10.55
N ILE A 134 -66.28 25.54 -11.01
CA ILE A 134 -65.98 26.01 -12.37
C ILE A 134 -66.49 25.04 -13.44
N ASP A 135 -66.27 23.73 -13.28
CA ASP A 135 -66.73 22.75 -14.27
C ASP A 135 -68.26 22.52 -14.22
N ASN A 136 -68.93 22.79 -13.10
CA ASN A 136 -70.39 22.88 -13.04
C ASN A 136 -70.91 24.16 -13.72
N LEU A 137 -70.27 25.31 -13.52
CA LEU A 137 -70.62 26.57 -14.21
C LEU A 137 -70.39 26.46 -15.73
N ARG A 138 -69.33 25.76 -16.18
CA ARG A 138 -69.10 25.47 -17.60
C ARG A 138 -70.24 24.67 -18.22
N LYS A 139 -70.74 23.63 -17.55
CA LYS A 139 -71.92 22.86 -18.00
C LYS A 139 -73.20 23.72 -18.04
N GLN A 140 -73.34 24.70 -17.13
CA GLN A 140 -74.47 25.64 -17.16
C GLN A 140 -74.37 26.63 -18.34
N VAL A 141 -73.16 27.13 -18.65
CA VAL A 141 -72.92 27.95 -19.85
C VAL A 141 -73.19 27.15 -21.13
N GLU A 142 -72.79 25.87 -21.16
CA GLU A 142 -73.00 24.98 -22.30
C GLU A 142 -74.50 24.68 -22.53
N THR A 143 -75.31 24.57 -21.48
CA THR A 143 -76.78 24.45 -21.59
C THR A 143 -77.47 25.76 -21.93
N LEU A 144 -77.04 26.91 -21.39
CA LEU A 144 -77.61 28.22 -21.74
C LEU A 144 -77.32 28.62 -23.19
N ASN A 145 -76.14 28.29 -23.72
CA ASN A 145 -75.84 28.50 -25.15
C ASN A 145 -76.76 27.66 -26.05
N ALA A 146 -77.09 26.42 -25.65
CA ALA A 146 -78.04 25.59 -26.38
C ALA A 146 -79.48 26.16 -26.39
N GLU A 147 -79.92 26.86 -25.32
CA GLU A 147 -81.20 27.57 -25.33
C GLU A 147 -81.18 28.84 -26.22
N ILE A 148 -80.04 29.54 -26.30
CA ILE A 148 -79.88 30.71 -27.16
C ILE A 148 -79.95 30.32 -28.65
N ASP A 149 -79.26 29.24 -29.04
CA ASP A 149 -79.33 28.68 -30.39
C ASP A 149 -80.72 28.10 -30.76
N PHE A 150 -81.54 27.77 -29.76
CA PHE A 150 -82.93 27.38 -29.96
C PHE A 150 -83.85 28.60 -30.16
N LYS A 151 -83.68 29.66 -29.35
CA LYS A 151 -84.46 30.91 -29.48
C LYS A 151 -84.17 31.68 -30.76
N ASN A 152 -82.91 31.71 -31.22
CA ASN A 152 -82.51 32.45 -32.42
C ASN A 152 -83.07 31.87 -33.75
N LYS A 153 -83.87 30.80 -33.71
CA LYS A 153 -84.57 30.21 -34.87
C LYS A 153 -86.08 30.51 -34.93
N MET A 154 -86.59 31.39 -34.07
CA MET A 154 -88.03 31.62 -33.87
C MET A 154 -88.45 33.11 -33.79
N ALA A 155 -87.75 34.01 -34.51
CA ALA A 155 -88.05 35.45 -34.45
C ALA A 155 -87.72 36.23 -35.75
N THR A 156 -88.43 35.95 -36.85
CA THR A 156 -88.54 36.86 -38.01
C THR A 156 -89.95 36.79 -38.58
N ASP A 157 -90.68 37.92 -38.58
CA ASP A 157 -91.58 38.40 -39.64
C ASP A 157 -92.52 39.52 -39.14
N SER A 158 -93.12 40.26 -40.10
CA SER A 158 -94.10 41.35 -39.94
C SER A 158 -93.59 42.69 -39.39
N GLU A 159 -94.04 43.87 -39.83
CA GLU A 159 -94.31 44.46 -41.16
C GLU A 159 -94.94 45.86 -40.94
N ASP A 160 -94.23 46.91 -41.39
CA ASP A 160 -94.73 48.02 -42.23
C ASP A 160 -95.82 49.05 -41.77
N ALA A 161 -95.85 50.16 -42.53
CA ALA A 161 -96.97 51.04 -42.90
C ALA A 161 -97.67 51.96 -41.85
N GLY A 162 -97.12 53.18 -41.68
CA GLY A 162 -97.41 54.27 -42.64
C GLY A 162 -98.64 55.21 -42.47
N LYS A 163 -98.33 56.52 -42.55
CA LYS A 163 -99.07 57.67 -43.15
C LYS A 163 -100.04 58.53 -42.32
N SER A 164 -99.78 59.84 -42.43
CA SER A 164 -100.51 61.01 -41.93
C SER A 164 -101.89 61.22 -42.60
N HIS A 165 -102.86 61.87 -41.93
CA HIS A 165 -103.25 63.27 -42.22
C HIS A 165 -104.36 63.83 -41.29
N LYS A 166 -103.98 64.62 -40.27
CA LYS A 166 -104.86 65.59 -39.55
C LYS A 166 -104.12 66.91 -39.21
N GLU A 167 -103.25 67.31 -40.12
CA GLU A 167 -102.31 68.42 -39.94
C GLU A 167 -102.98 69.80 -40.11
N LYS A 168 -103.57 70.32 -39.02
CA LYS A 168 -103.49 71.75 -38.65
C LYS A 168 -103.96 72.04 -37.22
N ASP A 169 -105.12 71.54 -36.82
CA ASP A 169 -105.66 71.81 -35.46
C ASP A 169 -105.03 70.91 -34.38
N MET A 170 -104.52 69.73 -34.78
CA MET A 170 -103.61 68.95 -33.93
C MET A 170 -102.35 69.75 -33.64
N LEU A 171 -101.67 70.27 -34.67
CA LEU A 171 -100.35 70.91 -34.58
C LEU A 171 -100.23 72.05 -33.55
N GLN A 172 -101.31 72.76 -33.21
CA GLN A 172 -101.26 73.77 -32.15
C GLN A 172 -101.19 73.14 -30.75
N ARG A 173 -102.10 72.19 -30.44
CA ARG A 173 -102.11 71.46 -29.16
C ARG A 173 -100.98 70.45 -29.05
N GLU A 174 -100.57 69.88 -30.19
CA GLU A 174 -99.44 68.98 -30.32
C GLU A 174 -98.13 69.75 -30.20
N LYS A 175 -98.03 71.00 -30.66
CA LYS A 175 -96.89 71.87 -30.30
C LYS A 175 -96.84 72.14 -28.81
N GLU A 176 -97.94 72.55 -28.17
CA GLU A 176 -97.97 72.79 -26.71
C GLU A 176 -97.61 71.53 -25.93
N ARG A 177 -98.25 70.39 -26.26
CA ARG A 177 -97.94 69.08 -25.69
C ARG A 177 -96.48 68.71 -25.94
N LEU A 178 -95.97 68.77 -27.17
CA LEU A 178 -94.56 68.50 -27.50
C LEU A 178 -93.59 69.51 -26.89
N THR A 179 -94.05 70.67 -26.40
CA THR A 179 -93.22 71.60 -25.63
C THR A 179 -93.15 71.17 -24.16
N THR A 180 -94.26 70.71 -23.56
CA THR A 180 -94.24 70.09 -22.22
C THR A 180 -93.56 68.71 -22.23
N GLU A 181 -93.70 67.96 -23.31
CA GLU A 181 -93.10 66.64 -23.52
C GLU A 181 -91.61 66.79 -23.89
N ASN A 182 -91.20 67.85 -24.61
CA ASN A 182 -89.79 68.26 -24.66
C ASN A 182 -89.28 68.69 -23.29
N GLY A 183 -89.99 69.53 -22.53
CA GLY A 183 -89.52 69.96 -21.21
C GLY A 183 -89.30 68.76 -20.27
N TYR A 184 -90.23 67.81 -20.27
CA TYR A 184 -90.10 66.55 -19.52
C TYR A 184 -89.02 65.63 -20.07
N LEU A 185 -88.86 65.50 -21.39
CA LEU A 185 -87.80 64.70 -22.00
C LEU A 185 -86.42 65.35 -21.86
N GLN A 186 -86.32 66.68 -21.83
CA GLN A 186 -85.10 67.43 -21.55
C GLN A 186 -84.73 67.32 -20.08
N GLN A 187 -85.69 67.44 -19.14
CA GLN A 187 -85.43 67.19 -17.72
C GLN A 187 -85.07 65.72 -17.46
N LYS A 188 -85.66 64.78 -18.21
CA LYS A 188 -85.28 63.37 -18.15
C LYS A 188 -83.92 63.10 -18.80
N LEU A 189 -83.59 63.78 -19.90
CA LEU A 189 -82.27 63.74 -20.53
C LEU A 189 -81.21 64.30 -19.57
N GLU A 190 -81.48 65.42 -18.91
CA GLU A 190 -80.58 66.03 -17.93
C GLU A 190 -80.37 65.11 -16.73
N ASN A 191 -81.44 64.53 -16.18
CA ASN A 191 -81.32 63.53 -15.11
C ASN A 191 -80.58 62.26 -15.59
N CYS A 192 -80.72 61.86 -16.86
CA CYS A 192 -79.92 60.79 -17.44
C CYS A 192 -78.45 61.20 -17.65
N ASN A 193 -78.17 62.44 -18.05
CA ASN A 193 -76.83 62.98 -18.23
C ASN A 193 -76.09 63.02 -16.89
N ILE A 194 -76.71 63.57 -15.84
CA ILE A 194 -76.19 63.57 -14.47
C ILE A 194 -75.96 62.13 -13.98
N TYR A 195 -76.88 61.20 -14.27
CA TYR A 195 -76.70 59.80 -13.92
C TYR A 195 -75.59 59.10 -14.73
N THR A 196 -75.34 59.49 -15.99
CA THR A 196 -74.17 59.01 -16.74
C THR A 196 -72.87 59.64 -16.26
N GLU A 197 -72.85 60.92 -15.90
CA GLU A 197 -71.67 61.58 -15.29
C GLU A 197 -71.34 60.94 -13.94
N GLU A 198 -72.34 60.70 -13.08
CA GLU A 198 -72.19 59.93 -11.83
C GLU A 198 -71.68 58.49 -12.06
N LEU A 199 -72.05 57.85 -13.17
CA LEU A 199 -71.56 56.51 -13.52
C LEU A 199 -70.16 56.55 -14.12
N GLU A 200 -69.83 57.54 -14.94
CA GLU A 200 -68.49 57.74 -15.51
C GLU A 200 -67.49 58.12 -14.43
N GLU A 201 -67.86 58.96 -13.45
CA GLU A 201 -67.04 59.26 -12.27
C GLU A 201 -66.77 58.00 -11.44
N LYS A 202 -67.81 57.25 -11.06
CA LYS A 202 -67.65 55.97 -10.31
C LYS A 202 -66.90 54.90 -11.10
N THR A 203 -67.02 54.89 -12.43
CA THR A 203 -66.23 54.01 -13.31
C THR A 203 -64.78 54.47 -13.38
N GLY A 204 -64.52 55.78 -13.35
CA GLY A 204 -63.19 56.38 -13.22
C GLY A 204 -62.53 56.00 -11.90
N GLU A 205 -63.23 56.17 -10.77
CA GLU A 205 -62.77 55.72 -9.44
C GLU A 205 -62.48 54.22 -9.41
N ALA A 206 -63.38 53.40 -9.96
CA ALA A 206 -63.19 51.95 -10.05
C ALA A 206 -61.96 51.59 -10.91
N ASN A 207 -61.76 52.24 -12.06
CA ASN A 207 -60.60 52.02 -12.92
C ASN A 207 -59.28 52.47 -12.25
N LEU A 208 -59.29 53.59 -11.52
CA LEU A 208 -58.14 54.01 -10.70
C LEU A 208 -57.83 52.96 -9.63
N LYS A 209 -58.86 52.44 -8.93
CA LYS A 209 -58.69 51.39 -7.93
C LYS A 209 -58.21 50.06 -8.52
N ILE A 210 -58.67 49.70 -9.71
CA ILE A 210 -58.18 48.53 -10.45
C ILE A 210 -56.71 48.71 -10.85
N ASN A 211 -56.30 49.90 -11.28
CA ASN A 211 -54.89 50.18 -11.61
C ASN A 211 -54.00 50.15 -10.35
N GLU A 212 -54.43 50.73 -9.22
CA GLU A 212 -53.71 50.63 -7.94
C GLU A 212 -53.54 49.18 -7.48
N LEU A 213 -54.61 48.38 -7.53
CA LEU A 213 -54.57 46.97 -7.16
C LEU A 213 -53.74 46.13 -8.13
N SER A 214 -53.77 46.45 -9.42
CA SER A 214 -52.92 45.79 -10.43
C SER A 214 -51.44 46.07 -10.19
N GLY A 215 -51.08 47.31 -9.88
CA GLY A 215 -49.70 47.67 -9.49
C GLY A 215 -49.26 46.96 -8.20
N GLN A 216 -50.13 46.89 -7.18
CA GLN A 216 -49.83 46.14 -5.95
C GLN A 216 -49.65 44.64 -6.20
N VAL A 217 -50.42 44.03 -7.11
CA VAL A 217 -50.26 42.63 -7.53
C VAL A 217 -48.97 42.44 -8.34
N GLU A 218 -48.59 43.39 -9.19
CA GLU A 218 -47.35 43.32 -9.97
C GLU A 218 -46.12 43.46 -9.07
N ASP A 219 -46.13 44.41 -8.12
CA ASP A 219 -45.10 44.57 -7.08
C ASP A 219 -44.96 43.29 -6.24
N GLN A 220 -46.07 42.75 -5.72
CA GLN A 220 -46.10 41.49 -4.97
C GLN A 220 -45.61 40.30 -5.81
N SER A 221 -45.94 40.23 -7.10
CA SER A 221 -45.41 39.17 -7.98
C SER A 221 -43.90 39.28 -8.15
N SER A 222 -43.37 40.51 -8.23
CA SER A 222 -41.94 40.78 -8.33
C SER A 222 -41.18 40.45 -7.03
N GLU A 223 -41.84 40.58 -5.87
CA GLU A 223 -41.28 40.22 -4.58
C GLU A 223 -41.36 38.70 -4.34
N ILE A 224 -42.48 38.07 -4.71
CA ILE A 224 -42.62 36.60 -4.74
C ILE A 224 -41.53 35.98 -5.63
N ASP A 225 -41.24 36.53 -6.80
CA ASP A 225 -40.19 35.99 -7.69
C ASP A 225 -38.76 36.29 -7.21
N ARG A 226 -38.55 37.33 -6.41
CA ARG A 226 -37.29 37.54 -5.67
C ARG A 226 -37.15 36.49 -4.56
N MET A 227 -38.22 36.25 -3.80
CA MET A 227 -38.25 35.27 -2.70
C MET A 227 -38.11 33.83 -3.21
N LYS A 228 -38.71 33.47 -4.36
CA LYS A 228 -38.45 32.19 -5.04
C LYS A 228 -36.96 32.02 -5.36
N LYS A 229 -36.33 32.99 -6.04
CA LYS A 229 -34.91 32.95 -6.41
C LYS A 229 -33.96 32.96 -5.21
N PHE A 230 -34.40 33.49 -4.07
CA PHE A 230 -33.67 33.40 -2.81
C PHE A 230 -33.84 32.02 -2.17
N ARG A 231 -35.05 31.45 -2.20
CA ARG A 231 -35.35 30.09 -1.71
C ARG A 231 -34.65 29.02 -2.54
N GLU A 232 -34.64 29.14 -3.87
CA GLU A 232 -33.94 28.26 -4.81
C GLU A 232 -32.43 28.21 -4.50
N LYS A 233 -31.81 29.37 -4.21
CA LYS A 233 -30.40 29.42 -3.79
C LYS A 233 -30.15 28.79 -2.42
N LEU A 234 -31.05 29.00 -1.46
CA LEU A 234 -30.95 28.33 -0.15
C LEU A 234 -31.18 26.82 -0.29
N GLU A 235 -32.03 26.36 -1.19
CA GLU A 235 -32.21 24.94 -1.53
C GLU A 235 -30.96 24.36 -2.20
N GLU A 236 -30.31 25.10 -3.10
CA GLU A 236 -29.00 24.74 -3.67
C GLU A 236 -27.91 24.68 -2.58
N GLU A 237 -27.77 25.70 -1.73
CA GLU A 237 -26.78 25.75 -0.65
C GLU A 237 -27.01 24.64 0.40
N LEU A 238 -28.27 24.33 0.73
CA LEU A 238 -28.62 23.27 1.69
C LEU A 238 -28.41 21.88 1.09
N THR A 239 -28.73 21.64 -0.19
CA THR A 239 -28.39 20.36 -0.86
C THR A 239 -26.88 20.16 -0.98
N LEU A 240 -26.11 21.21 -1.28
CA LEU A 240 -24.65 21.17 -1.32
C LEU A 240 -24.05 20.91 0.08
N THR A 241 -24.62 21.53 1.12
CA THR A 241 -24.24 21.28 2.51
C THR A 241 -24.55 19.84 2.94
N ASN A 242 -25.72 19.29 2.57
CA ASN A 242 -26.07 17.89 2.84
C ASN A 242 -25.10 16.92 2.16
N ILE A 243 -24.71 17.17 0.90
CA ILE A 243 -23.70 16.34 0.22
C ILE A 243 -22.36 16.36 0.99
N ILE A 244 -21.94 17.51 1.50
CA ILE A 244 -20.73 17.63 2.32
C ILE A 244 -20.90 16.87 3.65
N VAL A 245 -22.08 16.91 4.28
CA VAL A 245 -22.39 16.14 5.50
C VAL A 245 -22.35 14.63 5.22
N ASP A 246 -22.98 14.15 4.15
CA ASP A 246 -22.94 12.74 3.72
C ASP A 246 -21.50 12.28 3.47
N GLU A 247 -20.67 13.10 2.80
CA GLU A 247 -19.24 12.83 2.61
C GLU A 247 -18.47 12.77 3.95
N LYS A 248 -18.81 13.62 4.93
CA LYS A 248 -18.20 13.55 6.27
C LYS A 248 -18.68 12.35 7.06
N GLU A 249 -19.96 11.98 7.02
CA GLU A 249 -20.46 10.76 7.66
C GLU A 249 -19.83 9.51 7.06
N LEU A 250 -19.69 9.43 5.73
CA LEU A 250 -18.96 8.35 5.07
C LEU A 250 -17.50 8.29 5.55
N LYS A 251 -16.80 9.44 5.62
CA LYS A 251 -15.42 9.48 6.10
C LYS A 251 -15.27 9.13 7.58
N ILE A 252 -16.24 9.50 8.43
CA ILE A 252 -16.30 9.11 9.84
C ILE A 252 -16.54 7.60 9.97
N ASN A 253 -17.43 7.03 9.15
CA ASN A 253 -17.68 5.59 9.13
C ASN A 253 -16.47 4.80 8.61
N GLU A 254 -15.71 5.30 7.63
CA GLU A 254 -14.43 4.72 7.24
C GLU A 254 -13.41 4.76 8.40
N LEU A 255 -13.23 5.92 9.03
CA LEU A 255 -12.31 6.06 10.16
C LEU A 255 -12.69 5.19 11.37
N ASN A 256 -13.97 5.01 11.66
CA ASN A 256 -14.44 4.09 12.70
C ASN A 256 -14.18 2.61 12.34
N ASN A 257 -14.26 2.24 11.05
CA ASN A 257 -13.87 0.90 10.59
C ASN A 257 -12.35 0.69 10.63
N ASP A 258 -11.54 1.73 10.44
CA ASP A 258 -10.09 1.66 10.60
C ASP A 258 -9.69 1.61 12.09
N ILE A 259 -10.33 2.39 12.96
CA ILE A 259 -10.13 2.36 14.43
C ILE A 259 -10.45 0.96 14.96
N THR A 260 -11.63 0.40 14.67
CA THR A 260 -11.99 -0.95 15.16
C THR A 260 -11.11 -2.06 14.59
N GLN A 261 -10.54 -1.90 13.39
CA GLN A 261 -9.50 -2.79 12.87
C GLN A 261 -8.17 -2.63 13.62
N LEU A 262 -7.78 -1.41 13.99
CA LEU A 262 -6.57 -1.14 14.75
C LEU A 262 -6.68 -1.64 16.19
N GLU A 263 -7.80 -1.40 16.87
CA GLU A 263 -8.14 -1.99 18.19
C GLU A 263 -8.02 -3.51 18.16
N LYS A 264 -8.59 -4.15 17.12
CA LYS A 264 -8.47 -5.60 16.96
C LYS A 264 -7.01 -6.04 16.77
N ARG A 265 -6.22 -5.36 15.93
CA ARG A 265 -4.79 -5.66 15.76
C ARG A 265 -4.01 -5.47 17.07
N ILE A 266 -4.37 -4.49 17.91
CA ILE A 266 -3.75 -4.27 19.22
C ILE A 266 -4.08 -5.43 20.17
N VAL A 267 -5.33 -5.94 20.17
CA VAL A 267 -5.71 -7.14 20.93
C VAL A 267 -4.94 -8.37 20.43
N ASP A 268 -4.95 -8.62 19.12
CA ASP A 268 -4.25 -9.75 18.49
C ASP A 268 -2.73 -9.71 18.80
N GLN A 269 -2.10 -8.53 18.71
CA GLN A 269 -0.68 -8.33 19.06
C GLN A 269 -0.40 -8.45 20.57
N SER A 270 -1.35 -8.03 21.43
CA SER A 270 -1.23 -8.18 22.89
C SER A 270 -1.28 -9.66 23.29
N GLU A 271 -2.15 -10.45 22.67
CA GLU A 271 -2.20 -11.90 22.88
C GLU A 271 -0.97 -12.63 22.31
N GLU A 272 -0.51 -12.26 21.11
CA GLU A 272 0.76 -12.74 20.53
C GLU A 272 1.95 -12.45 21.45
N ALA A 273 2.11 -11.22 21.95
CA ALA A 273 3.18 -10.85 22.89
C ALA A 273 3.09 -11.62 24.22
N LYS A 274 1.87 -11.88 24.71
CA LYS A 274 1.63 -12.68 25.92
C LYS A 274 2.01 -14.16 25.71
N ASN A 275 1.70 -14.71 24.55
CA ASN A 275 2.11 -16.06 24.14
C ASN A 275 3.63 -16.17 23.97
N GLN A 276 4.27 -15.19 23.33
CA GLN A 276 5.73 -15.12 23.22
C GLN A 276 6.41 -15.02 24.59
N LYS A 277 5.86 -14.24 25.53
CA LYS A 277 6.37 -14.16 26.91
C LYS A 277 6.29 -15.51 27.64
N VAL A 278 5.19 -16.25 27.47
CA VAL A 278 5.06 -17.63 28.00
C VAL A 278 6.06 -18.58 27.34
N HIS A 279 6.27 -18.48 26.02
CA HIS A 279 7.26 -19.28 25.29
C HIS A 279 8.69 -18.97 25.74
N TYR A 280 9.02 -17.70 26.01
CA TYR A 280 10.32 -17.28 26.53
C TYR A 280 10.55 -17.84 27.93
N MET A 281 9.58 -17.69 28.85
CA MET A 281 9.64 -18.29 30.19
C MET A 281 9.82 -19.81 30.16
N ARG A 282 9.24 -20.49 29.16
CA ARG A 282 9.45 -21.92 28.95
C ARG A 282 10.88 -22.22 28.48
N ILE A 283 11.40 -21.50 27.48
CA ILE A 283 12.80 -21.65 27.03
C ILE A 283 13.77 -21.39 28.19
N THR A 284 13.56 -20.34 29.00
CA THR A 284 14.43 -20.05 30.16
C THR A 284 14.42 -21.19 31.18
N LYS A 285 13.26 -21.84 31.44
CA LYS A 285 13.20 -23.03 32.31
C LYS A 285 13.90 -24.24 31.69
N GLU A 286 13.74 -24.47 30.40
CA GLU A 286 14.44 -25.56 29.68
C GLU A 286 15.97 -25.32 29.65
N PHE A 287 16.41 -24.07 29.51
CA PHE A 287 17.81 -23.64 29.59
C PHE A 287 18.41 -23.87 30.98
N ILE A 288 17.76 -23.40 32.05
CA ILE A 288 18.23 -23.62 33.44
C ILE A 288 18.31 -25.12 33.77
N LEU A 289 17.37 -25.93 33.28
CA LEU A 289 17.42 -27.39 33.42
C LEU A 289 18.55 -28.03 32.60
N LEU A 290 18.93 -27.45 31.46
CA LEU A 290 20.05 -27.91 30.64
C LEU A 290 21.40 -27.50 31.24
N GLU A 291 21.49 -26.28 31.78
CA GLU A 291 22.65 -25.76 32.51
C GLU A 291 22.93 -26.58 33.77
N ALA A 292 21.90 -26.89 34.58
CA ALA A 292 22.03 -27.77 35.73
C ALA A 292 22.48 -29.20 35.35
N LYS A 293 21.99 -29.73 34.22
CA LYS A 293 22.48 -31.01 33.66
C LYS A 293 23.93 -30.91 33.19
N TYR A 294 24.32 -29.82 32.54
CA TYR A 294 25.68 -29.57 32.07
C TYR A 294 26.66 -29.46 33.22
N SER A 295 26.36 -28.65 34.26
CA SER A 295 27.17 -28.55 35.48
C SER A 295 27.32 -29.90 36.19
N LYS A 296 26.26 -30.73 36.24
CA LYS A 296 26.37 -32.08 36.78
C LYS A 296 27.29 -32.96 35.93
N LEU A 297 27.12 -32.96 34.61
CA LEU A 297 27.93 -33.75 33.68
C LEU A 297 29.41 -33.31 33.69
N PHE A 298 29.67 -32.01 33.83
CA PHE A 298 31.00 -31.43 34.00
C PHE A 298 31.65 -31.90 35.31
N ASN A 299 30.93 -31.83 36.43
CA ASN A 299 31.41 -32.32 37.73
C ASN A 299 31.67 -33.84 37.72
N ASP A 300 30.83 -34.62 37.04
CA ASP A 300 31.03 -36.07 36.89
C ASP A 300 32.21 -36.38 35.94
N HIS A 301 32.42 -35.59 34.88
CA HIS A 301 33.61 -35.68 34.03
C HIS A 301 34.89 -35.31 34.79
N GLN A 302 34.85 -34.29 35.65
CA GLN A 302 35.99 -33.90 36.50
C GLN A 302 36.37 -35.00 37.50
N LYS A 303 35.38 -35.68 38.11
CA LYS A 303 35.63 -36.88 38.94
C LYS A 303 36.29 -37.99 38.14
N VAL A 304 35.79 -38.28 36.93
CA VAL A 304 36.38 -39.29 36.03
C VAL A 304 37.83 -38.92 35.69
N PHE A 305 38.11 -37.66 35.36
CA PHE A 305 39.47 -37.17 35.11
C PHE A 305 40.40 -37.38 36.30
N ILE A 306 39.95 -37.07 37.53
CA ILE A 306 40.71 -37.33 38.76
C ILE A 306 40.98 -38.84 38.93
N THR A 307 39.99 -39.71 38.71
CA THR A 307 40.22 -41.17 38.79
C THR A 307 41.17 -41.70 37.72
N ILE A 308 41.20 -41.10 36.53
CA ILE A 308 42.15 -41.45 35.46
C ILE A 308 43.57 -40.99 35.82
N ASP A 309 43.73 -39.81 36.44
CA ASP A 309 45.04 -39.34 36.90
C ASP A 309 45.58 -40.17 38.08
N GLN A 310 44.70 -40.56 39.00
CA GLN A 310 45.02 -41.51 40.07
C GLN A 310 45.49 -42.86 39.49
N ALA A 311 44.72 -43.45 38.57
CA ALA A 311 45.07 -44.71 37.92
C ALA A 311 46.36 -44.63 37.09
N LYS A 312 46.69 -43.46 36.51
CA LYS A 312 47.98 -43.21 35.84
C LYS A 312 49.15 -43.23 36.83
N LYS A 313 49.00 -42.64 38.01
CA LYS A 313 50.02 -42.67 39.09
C LYS A 313 50.23 -44.09 39.62
N ASP A 314 49.14 -44.82 39.86
CA ASP A 314 49.20 -46.23 40.28
C ASP A 314 49.86 -47.12 39.22
N LEU A 315 49.57 -46.88 37.93
CA LEU A 315 50.21 -47.56 36.81
C LEU A 315 51.71 -47.21 36.70
N GLN A 316 52.10 -45.95 36.90
CA GLN A 316 53.51 -45.54 36.92
C GLN A 316 54.26 -46.20 38.08
N ALA A 317 53.67 -46.27 39.28
CA ALA A 317 54.24 -47.00 40.40
C ALA A 317 54.43 -48.50 40.06
N LYS A 318 53.42 -49.16 39.47
CA LYS A 318 53.54 -50.57 39.05
C LYS A 318 54.55 -50.81 37.92
N VAL A 319 54.77 -49.83 37.04
CA VAL A 319 55.85 -49.89 36.03
C VAL A 319 57.23 -49.79 36.68
N LEU A 320 57.39 -49.00 37.76
CA LEU A 320 58.63 -48.94 38.53
C LEU A 320 58.87 -50.24 39.32
N ASP A 321 57.84 -50.80 39.98
CA ASP A 321 57.91 -52.11 40.66
C ASP A 321 58.36 -53.21 39.68
N LEU A 322 57.70 -53.29 38.51
CA LEU A 322 58.04 -54.27 37.48
C LEU A 322 59.47 -54.08 36.96
N LYS A 323 59.95 -52.84 36.86
CA LYS A 323 61.33 -52.58 36.43
C LYS A 323 62.35 -53.10 37.43
N ALA A 324 62.15 -52.85 38.73
CA ALA A 324 63.01 -53.39 39.77
C ALA A 324 63.08 -54.93 39.72
N VAL A 325 61.93 -55.60 39.55
CA VAL A 325 61.88 -57.06 39.38
C VAL A 325 62.58 -57.53 38.09
N THR A 326 62.50 -56.79 36.97
CA THR A 326 63.27 -57.15 35.77
C THR A 326 64.78 -56.98 35.95
N ASP A 327 65.22 -56.00 36.73
CA ASP A 327 66.64 -55.77 37.03
C ASP A 327 67.18 -56.86 38.00
N GLU A 328 66.39 -57.31 38.99
CA GLU A 328 66.71 -58.50 39.80
C GLU A 328 66.80 -59.78 38.95
N VAL A 329 65.86 -60.00 38.03
CA VAL A 329 65.88 -61.14 37.11
C VAL A 329 67.07 -61.07 36.14
N ALA A 330 67.56 -59.88 35.80
CA ALA A 330 68.79 -59.71 35.02
C ALA A 330 70.04 -60.10 35.83
N HIS A 331 70.12 -59.69 37.10
CA HIS A 331 71.19 -60.12 38.02
C HIS A 331 71.22 -61.64 38.20
N LEU A 332 70.08 -62.26 38.52
CA LEU A 332 70.00 -63.73 38.70
C LEU A 332 70.39 -64.52 37.44
N LYS A 333 70.15 -63.96 36.24
CA LYS A 333 70.62 -64.55 34.98
C LYS A 333 72.14 -64.44 34.80
N ALA A 334 72.75 -63.34 35.22
CA ALA A 334 74.21 -63.16 35.18
C ALA A 334 74.93 -64.13 36.15
N ASP A 335 74.38 -64.33 37.34
CA ASP A 335 74.92 -65.29 38.31
C ASP A 335 74.79 -66.73 37.81
N TYR A 336 73.66 -67.07 37.17
CA TYR A 336 73.47 -68.38 36.53
C TYR A 336 74.48 -68.63 35.40
N THR A 337 74.80 -67.64 34.55
CA THR A 337 75.80 -67.83 33.49
C THR A 337 77.22 -67.98 34.05
N ASN A 338 77.57 -67.26 35.12
CA ASN A 338 78.85 -67.45 35.82
C ASN A 338 78.98 -68.86 36.42
N LEU A 339 77.93 -69.36 37.09
CA LEU A 339 77.91 -70.73 37.64
C LEU A 339 77.99 -71.81 36.54
N SER A 340 77.32 -71.60 35.40
CA SER A 340 77.42 -72.51 34.26
C SER A 340 78.84 -72.56 33.67
N LEU A 341 79.56 -71.43 33.62
CA LEU A 341 80.95 -71.39 33.14
C LEU A 341 81.90 -72.12 34.11
N GLN A 342 81.66 -72.05 35.42
CA GLN A 342 82.43 -72.81 36.41
C GLN A 342 82.22 -74.33 36.27
N ARG A 343 80.97 -74.77 36.05
CA ARG A 343 80.64 -76.19 35.77
C ARG A 343 81.42 -76.72 34.58
N ASP A 344 81.39 -76.01 33.45
CA ASP A 344 82.03 -76.41 32.19
C ASP A 344 83.57 -76.43 32.28
N GLY A 345 84.14 -75.66 33.22
CA GLY A 345 85.56 -75.71 33.58
C GLY A 345 85.94 -77.00 34.32
N LEU A 346 85.13 -77.40 35.31
CA LEU A 346 85.34 -78.61 36.10
C LEU A 346 85.15 -79.89 35.26
N GLU A 347 84.15 -79.92 34.38
CA GLU A 347 83.90 -81.07 33.49
C GLU A 347 85.09 -81.37 32.55
N LYS A 348 85.76 -80.32 32.05
CA LYS A 348 87.00 -80.42 31.26
C LYS A 348 88.22 -80.88 32.08
N GLN A 349 88.21 -80.70 33.40
CA GLN A 349 89.24 -81.23 34.30
C GLN A 349 89.06 -82.74 34.52
N VAL A 350 87.82 -83.19 34.78
CA VAL A 350 87.48 -84.61 34.95
C VAL A 350 87.86 -85.43 33.72
N PHE A 351 87.51 -84.93 32.52
CA PHE A 351 87.80 -85.62 31.26
C PHE A 351 89.29 -85.97 31.08
N LYS A 352 90.20 -85.05 31.47
CA LYS A 352 91.65 -85.28 31.39
C LYS A 352 92.15 -86.35 32.36
N GLN A 353 91.58 -86.45 33.56
CA GLN A 353 91.96 -87.47 34.53
C GLN A 353 91.51 -88.88 34.09
N THR A 354 90.33 -88.99 33.46
CA THR A 354 89.89 -90.26 32.86
C THR A 354 90.82 -90.77 31.77
N THR A 355 91.35 -89.90 30.89
CA THR A 355 92.27 -90.34 29.82
C THR A 355 93.58 -90.92 30.38
N THR A 356 94.16 -90.28 31.41
CA THR A 356 95.41 -90.77 32.03
C THR A 356 95.23 -92.11 32.75
N SER A 357 94.04 -92.39 33.30
CA SER A 357 93.74 -93.68 33.94
C SER A 357 93.59 -94.82 32.93
N GLN A 358 93.29 -94.53 31.66
CA GLN A 358 92.99 -95.52 30.64
C GLN A 358 94.30 -96.13 30.07
N ASN A 359 95.30 -95.29 29.78
CA ASN A 359 96.60 -95.72 29.26
C ASN A 359 97.34 -96.68 30.22
N LEU A 360 97.31 -96.39 31.53
CA LEU A 360 97.89 -97.26 32.58
C LEU A 360 97.21 -98.64 32.67
N MET A 361 96.00 -98.79 32.13
CA MET A 361 95.27 -100.05 32.15
C MET A 361 95.71 -101.02 31.03
N GLU A 362 96.31 -100.50 29.95
CA GLU A 362 96.79 -101.29 28.81
C GLU A 362 98.14 -101.96 29.12
N GLU A 363 99.10 -101.21 29.70
CA GLU A 363 100.40 -101.75 30.13
C GLU A 363 100.24 -102.95 31.09
N ARG A 364 99.29 -102.83 32.02
CA ARG A 364 98.90 -103.89 32.97
C ARG A 364 98.45 -105.18 32.28
N ASN A 365 97.82 -105.09 31.11
CA ASN A 365 97.31 -106.25 30.39
C ASN A 365 98.44 -107.00 29.64
N GLY A 366 99.41 -106.28 29.07
CA GLY A 366 100.54 -106.87 28.34
C GLY A 366 101.42 -107.79 29.21
N LEU A 367 101.55 -107.51 30.51
CA LEU A 367 102.32 -108.36 31.43
C LEU A 367 101.63 -109.69 31.77
N ARG A 368 100.29 -109.77 31.71
CA ARG A 368 99.56 -111.02 31.99
C ARG A 368 99.77 -112.09 30.91
N GLN A 369 99.99 -111.69 29.66
CA GLN A 369 100.05 -112.61 28.52
C GLN A 369 101.31 -113.49 28.52
N LYS A 370 102.37 -113.10 29.26
CA LYS A 370 103.62 -113.88 29.42
C LYS A 370 103.55 -114.98 30.49
N ILE A 371 102.51 -114.99 31.34
CA ILE A 371 102.35 -115.98 32.41
C ILE A 371 101.68 -117.25 31.88
N ALA A 372 100.63 -117.10 31.07
CA ALA A 372 99.80 -118.21 30.57
C ALA A 372 100.55 -119.22 29.68
N THR A 373 101.73 -118.89 29.16
CA THR A 373 102.58 -119.82 28.40
C THR A 373 103.31 -120.83 29.28
N ILE A 374 103.66 -120.46 30.52
CA ILE A 374 104.43 -121.32 31.44
C ILE A 374 103.51 -122.35 32.13
N GLU A 375 102.26 -121.98 32.38
CA GLU A 375 101.27 -122.86 33.01
C GLU A 375 100.93 -124.10 32.15
N LYS A 376 101.22 -124.07 30.85
CA LYS A 376 100.89 -125.16 29.92
C LYS A 376 101.87 -126.33 29.98
N GLU A 377 103.13 -126.10 30.34
CA GLU A 377 104.18 -127.14 30.37
C GLU A 377 104.05 -128.11 31.56
N ILE A 378 103.25 -127.76 32.57
CA ILE A 378 103.06 -128.53 33.80
C ILE A 378 101.96 -129.61 33.67
N LEU A 379 101.10 -129.51 32.65
CA LEU A 379 99.90 -130.36 32.51
C LEU A 379 100.17 -131.71 31.83
N GLU A 380 101.31 -131.86 31.13
CA GLU A 380 101.71 -133.10 30.45
C GLU A 380 101.99 -134.25 31.43
N GLN A 381 102.57 -133.96 32.60
CA GLN A 381 103.19 -134.96 33.49
C GLN A 381 102.25 -135.70 34.45
N LYS A 382 100.92 -135.57 34.32
CA LYS A 382 99.96 -136.04 35.36
C LYS A 382 98.94 -137.10 34.93
N LYS A 383 99.07 -137.71 33.75
CA LYS A 383 98.05 -138.64 33.23
C LYS A 383 98.50 -140.05 32.82
N GLU A 384 99.78 -140.39 32.95
CA GLU A 384 100.31 -141.71 32.54
C GLU A 384 100.32 -142.78 33.66
N ILE A 385 100.08 -142.41 34.93
CA ILE A 385 100.23 -143.31 36.09
C ILE A 385 98.88 -143.84 36.61
N LEU A 386 98.01 -144.29 35.70
CA LEU A 386 96.84 -145.14 36.01
C LEU A 386 96.65 -146.29 35.01
N GLU A 387 97.72 -146.64 34.31
CA GLU A 387 97.86 -147.91 33.58
C GLU A 387 97.95 -149.10 34.58
N HIS A 388 97.79 -150.34 34.09
CA HIS A 388 98.08 -151.60 34.80
C HIS A 388 97.19 -151.97 36.01
N LYS A 389 95.95 -152.42 35.75
CA LYS A 389 95.44 -153.62 36.47
C LYS A 389 94.52 -154.56 35.68
N ARG A 390 94.89 -154.91 34.43
CA ARG A 390 94.51 -156.20 33.85
C ARG A 390 95.48 -156.73 32.78
N ILE A 391 96.61 -157.22 33.25
CA ILE A 391 97.43 -158.21 32.53
C ILE A 391 97.24 -159.51 33.32
N GLU A 392 96.21 -160.27 32.94
CA GLU A 392 95.72 -161.56 33.48
C GLU A 392 94.31 -161.71 32.83
N ASP A 393 94.09 -162.53 31.79
CA ASP A 393 94.99 -163.46 31.07
C ASP A 393 95.53 -162.80 29.77
N GLU A 394 96.72 -163.07 29.23
CA GLU A 394 97.46 -164.35 29.00
C GLU A 394 96.76 -165.30 27.99
N ALA A 395 97.45 -166.04 27.12
CA ALA A 395 98.88 -166.09 26.74
C ALA A 395 98.96 -166.20 25.20
N VAL A 396 99.86 -165.54 24.45
CA VAL A 396 101.33 -165.43 24.55
C VAL A 396 102.04 -166.73 24.12
N LYS A 397 102.81 -166.63 23.00
CA LYS A 397 103.55 -167.71 22.29
C LYS A 397 102.62 -168.65 21.48
N GLU A 398 103.01 -169.23 20.34
CA GLU A 398 104.32 -169.36 19.69
C GLU A 398 104.33 -168.70 18.29
N LYS A 399 105.24 -167.77 17.94
CA LYS A 399 106.72 -167.89 17.74
C LYS A 399 107.05 -168.28 16.30
N ASN A 400 107.29 -167.28 15.47
CA ASN A 400 107.98 -167.49 14.19
C ASN A 400 109.49 -167.28 14.37
N ASN A 401 110.13 -168.08 15.23
CA ASN A 401 111.59 -168.16 15.24
C ASN A 401 112.19 -169.49 15.77
N ILE A 402 113.11 -170.00 14.95
CA ILE A 402 114.18 -170.99 15.22
C ILE A 402 113.84 -172.47 14.96
N ALA A 403 113.47 -172.74 13.72
CA ALA A 403 114.10 -173.77 12.89
C ALA A 403 114.37 -173.18 11.49
N LYS A 404 115.09 -172.05 11.42
CA LYS A 404 116.49 -171.98 10.96
C LYS A 404 116.74 -172.67 9.61
N GLN A 405 117.12 -171.84 8.63
CA GLN A 405 118.14 -172.13 7.61
C GLN A 405 117.82 -173.20 6.53
N VAL A 406 118.27 -173.07 5.28
CA VAL A 406 118.65 -171.85 4.52
C VAL A 406 118.58 -172.14 3.01
N THR A 407 118.16 -171.15 2.20
CA THR A 407 118.30 -171.05 0.73
C THR A 407 117.80 -172.17 -0.22
N LYS A 408 117.10 -171.71 -1.28
CA LYS A 408 117.07 -172.24 -2.67
C LYS A 408 116.23 -173.49 -3.01
N ALA A 409 115.83 -173.51 -4.30
CA ALA A 409 115.41 -174.63 -5.14
C ALA A 409 114.00 -175.25 -4.95
N THR A 410 113.06 -174.69 -5.71
CA THR A 410 112.12 -175.40 -6.61
C THR A 410 112.03 -176.94 -6.59
N ALA A 411 110.79 -177.43 -6.40
CA ALA A 411 110.08 -178.44 -7.22
C ALA A 411 110.28 -179.98 -7.05
N VAL A 412 109.14 -180.68 -6.81
CA VAL A 412 108.55 -181.78 -7.64
C VAL A 412 108.80 -183.30 -7.36
N ASN A 413 107.67 -184.02 -7.15
CA ASN A 413 107.24 -185.40 -7.55
C ASN A 413 107.59 -186.75 -6.83
N LYS A 414 106.56 -187.62 -6.88
CA LYS A 414 106.53 -189.12 -7.04
C LYS A 414 107.03 -190.01 -5.88
N GLU A 415 106.62 -191.28 -5.73
CA GLU A 415 106.21 -192.32 -6.71
C GLU A 415 105.33 -193.45 -6.07
N GLN A 416 104.88 -194.41 -6.90
CA GLN A 416 104.82 -195.87 -6.63
C GLN A 416 103.48 -196.56 -6.29
N ALA A 417 103.25 -197.73 -6.91
CA ALA A 417 102.05 -198.56 -6.78
C ALA A 417 102.39 -200.07 -6.87
N ARG A 418 101.75 -200.96 -6.07
CA ARG A 418 101.98 -202.43 -6.21
C ARG A 418 100.94 -203.42 -5.66
N LEU A 419 100.23 -203.15 -4.55
CA LEU A 419 99.71 -204.22 -3.67
C LEU A 419 98.19 -204.53 -3.75
N ILE A 420 97.63 -204.52 -4.97
CA ILE A 420 96.22 -204.86 -5.23
C ILE A 420 95.82 -206.30 -4.87
N LYS A 421 96.75 -207.26 -4.83
CA LYS A 421 96.43 -208.70 -4.75
C LYS A 421 95.84 -209.20 -3.41
N ILE A 422 95.72 -208.34 -2.40
CA ILE A 422 95.02 -208.64 -1.13
C ILE A 422 93.51 -208.33 -1.21
N GLN A 423 93.06 -207.52 -2.19
CA GLN A 423 91.70 -206.97 -2.22
C GLN A 423 90.57 -208.01 -2.36
N GLN A 424 90.85 -209.23 -2.82
CA GLN A 424 89.82 -210.22 -3.12
C GLN A 424 89.04 -210.71 -1.88
N LYS A 425 89.67 -210.78 -0.70
CA LYS A 425 89.01 -211.20 0.56
C LYS A 425 88.45 -210.04 1.40
N THR A 426 88.73 -208.79 1.03
CA THR A 426 88.16 -207.60 1.70
C THR A 426 86.88 -207.09 1.04
N LYS A 427 86.58 -207.50 -0.19
CA LYS A 427 85.41 -207.03 -0.95
C LYS A 427 84.09 -207.30 -0.21
N GLU A 428 83.90 -208.51 0.30
CA GLU A 428 82.69 -208.95 1.03
C GLU A 428 82.46 -208.22 2.37
N LYS A 429 83.47 -207.51 2.91
CA LYS A 429 83.31 -206.66 4.11
C LYS A 429 83.03 -205.19 3.80
N LEU A 430 83.52 -204.69 2.67
CA LEU A 430 83.30 -203.29 2.25
C LEU A 430 81.91 -203.07 1.64
N GLU A 431 81.24 -204.13 1.19
CA GLU A 431 79.88 -204.04 0.66
C GLU A 431 78.83 -203.84 1.78
N THR A 432 79.10 -204.27 3.02
CA THR A 432 78.22 -204.02 4.18
C THR A 432 78.39 -202.63 4.84
N ASP A 433 79.56 -201.99 4.75
CA ASP A 433 79.76 -200.63 5.27
C ASP A 433 79.05 -199.57 4.40
N LEU A 434 78.83 -199.88 3.11
CA LEU A 434 78.31 -198.93 2.12
C LEU A 434 76.84 -198.56 2.34
N ASP A 435 76.00 -199.51 2.76
CA ASP A 435 74.57 -199.28 3.03
C ASP A 435 74.35 -198.33 4.22
N LEU A 436 75.21 -198.39 5.25
CA LEU A 436 75.12 -197.52 6.43
C LEU A 436 75.33 -196.04 6.07
N TYR A 437 76.30 -195.73 5.20
CA TYR A 437 76.54 -194.36 4.74
C TYR A 437 75.39 -193.81 3.88
N TYR A 438 74.62 -194.67 3.20
CA TYR A 438 73.47 -194.24 2.40
C TYR A 438 72.33 -193.70 3.26
N ILE A 439 72.18 -194.20 4.49
CA ILE A 439 71.18 -193.73 5.44
C ILE A 439 71.55 -192.33 5.98
N GLU A 440 72.79 -192.15 6.43
CA GLU A 440 73.23 -190.86 7.03
C GLU A 440 73.23 -189.70 6.00
N ASN A 441 73.54 -189.97 4.73
CA ASN A 441 73.49 -188.97 3.66
C ASN A 441 72.09 -188.38 3.45
N ASN A 442 71.04 -189.21 3.59
CA ASN A 442 69.65 -188.78 3.43
C ASN A 442 69.13 -187.98 4.63
N ARG A 443 69.73 -188.13 5.82
CA ARG A 443 69.47 -187.27 6.98
C ARG A 443 69.99 -185.85 6.74
N GLN A 444 71.27 -185.69 6.40
CA GLN A 444 71.93 -184.38 6.27
C GLN A 444 71.26 -183.48 5.22
N LYS A 445 70.66 -184.05 4.17
CA LYS A 445 69.89 -183.32 3.15
C LYS A 445 68.61 -182.66 3.68
N LYS A 446 67.97 -183.20 4.72
CA LYS A 446 66.78 -182.57 5.34
C LYS A 446 67.16 -181.30 6.11
N ASP A 447 68.23 -181.37 6.90
CA ASP A 447 68.63 -180.27 7.79
C ASP A 447 69.03 -179.02 6.97
N ILE A 448 69.74 -179.20 5.86
CA ILE A 448 70.09 -178.13 4.90
C ILE A 448 68.84 -177.43 4.35
N SER A 449 67.78 -178.17 4.04
CA SER A 449 66.54 -177.59 3.47
C SER A 449 65.79 -176.69 4.45
N SER A 450 65.94 -176.87 5.76
CA SER A 450 65.27 -176.04 6.77
C SER A 450 65.94 -174.67 6.92
N LEU A 451 67.26 -174.66 7.10
CA LEU A 451 68.08 -173.44 7.27
C LEU A 451 67.99 -172.49 6.07
N GLN A 452 67.81 -173.04 4.86
CA GLN A 452 67.58 -172.25 3.65
C GLN A 452 66.32 -171.37 3.79
N THR A 453 65.22 -171.92 4.34
CA THR A 453 63.92 -171.21 4.44
C THR A 453 63.88 -170.14 5.55
N GLU A 454 64.68 -170.27 6.60
CA GLU A 454 64.77 -169.22 7.63
C GLU A 454 65.52 -167.99 7.11
N LYS A 455 66.58 -168.18 6.32
CA LYS A 455 67.40 -167.10 5.77
C LYS A 455 66.57 -166.12 4.93
N ASP A 456 65.77 -166.65 4.00
CA ASP A 456 65.01 -165.82 3.07
C ASP A 456 63.90 -165.01 3.80
N ARG A 457 63.31 -165.58 4.86
CA ARG A 457 62.34 -164.90 5.73
C ARG A 457 62.92 -163.67 6.45
N PHE A 458 64.20 -163.71 6.85
CA PHE A 458 64.86 -162.55 7.47
C PHE A 458 65.17 -161.44 6.45
N ALA A 459 65.46 -161.80 5.19
CA ALA A 459 65.72 -160.82 4.13
C ALA A 459 64.46 -159.97 3.81
N GLU A 460 63.28 -160.60 3.71
CA GLU A 460 62.02 -159.88 3.49
C GLU A 460 61.68 -158.92 4.63
N ALA A 461 61.88 -159.35 5.88
CA ALA A 461 61.65 -158.51 7.06
C ALA A 461 62.51 -157.24 7.06
N GLN A 462 63.77 -157.33 6.63
CA GLN A 462 64.67 -156.18 6.55
C GLN A 462 64.28 -155.20 5.43
N ILE A 463 63.80 -155.70 4.29
CA ILE A 463 63.27 -154.87 3.20
C ILE A 463 62.01 -154.10 3.65
N GLN A 464 61.09 -154.76 4.36
CA GLN A 464 59.88 -154.12 4.90
C GLN A 464 60.22 -153.02 5.93
N LEU A 465 61.23 -153.25 6.78
CA LEU A 465 61.63 -152.27 7.80
C LEU A 465 62.24 -151.01 7.17
N ASN A 466 63.14 -151.15 6.19
CA ASN A 466 63.76 -150.02 5.49
C ASN A 466 62.72 -149.15 4.79
N LYS A 467 61.78 -149.75 4.05
CA LYS A 467 60.72 -149.01 3.36
C LYS A 467 59.89 -148.14 4.30
N LYS A 468 59.61 -148.64 5.51
CA LYS A 468 58.88 -147.92 6.55
C LYS A 468 59.68 -146.76 7.17
N ILE A 469 61.02 -146.80 7.10
CA ILE A 469 61.88 -145.68 7.51
C ILE A 469 61.83 -144.57 6.44
N ASP A 470 61.89 -144.93 5.15
CA ASP A 470 61.79 -143.98 4.04
C ASP A 470 60.43 -143.24 4.02
N ASP A 471 59.33 -143.98 4.19
CA ASP A 471 57.97 -143.41 4.30
C ASP A 471 57.91 -142.35 5.43
N LEU A 472 58.48 -142.65 6.61
CA LEU A 472 58.51 -141.73 7.75
C LEU A 472 59.42 -140.51 7.55
N MET A 473 60.51 -140.64 6.78
CA MET A 473 61.39 -139.50 6.45
C MET A 473 60.70 -138.52 5.50
N GLU A 474 59.93 -139.02 4.52
CA GLU A 474 59.16 -138.18 3.61
C GLU A 474 58.01 -137.46 4.35
N ASP A 475 57.33 -138.13 5.27
CA ASP A 475 56.31 -137.52 6.14
C ASP A 475 56.90 -136.33 6.95
N VAL A 476 58.08 -136.53 7.56
CA VAL A 476 58.82 -135.46 8.26
C VAL A 476 59.23 -134.31 7.33
N ARG A 477 59.57 -134.61 6.07
CA ARG A 477 59.88 -133.58 5.05
C ARG A 477 58.64 -132.75 4.73
N GLN A 478 57.48 -133.38 4.52
CA GLN A 478 56.22 -132.70 4.26
C GLN A 478 55.77 -131.82 5.43
N LYS A 479 55.88 -132.31 6.69
CA LYS A 479 55.57 -131.48 7.87
C LYS A 479 56.49 -130.26 7.99
N LYS A 480 57.78 -130.37 7.62
CA LYS A 480 58.71 -129.21 7.60
C LYS A 480 58.29 -128.14 6.59
N VAL A 481 57.83 -128.53 5.40
CA VAL A 481 57.28 -127.59 4.40
C VAL A 481 56.03 -126.90 4.93
N MET A 482 55.07 -127.67 5.47
CA MET A 482 53.83 -127.11 6.05
C MET A 482 54.10 -126.10 7.18
N ILE A 483 55.11 -126.34 8.02
CA ILE A 483 55.53 -125.40 9.08
C ILE A 483 56.12 -124.10 8.49
N PHE A 484 56.81 -124.16 7.35
CA PHE A 484 57.34 -122.98 6.67
C PHE A 484 56.21 -122.09 6.13
N ASP A 485 55.24 -122.67 5.42
CA ASP A 485 54.11 -121.93 4.86
C ASP A 485 53.19 -121.34 5.94
N LEU A 486 53.00 -122.04 7.07
CA LEU A 486 52.31 -121.50 8.24
C LEU A 486 53.07 -120.31 8.86
N LYS A 487 54.40 -120.35 8.95
CA LYS A 487 55.20 -119.19 9.40
C LYS A 487 55.13 -118.02 8.41
N ARG A 488 55.11 -118.31 7.10
CA ARG A 488 54.99 -117.27 6.06
C ARG A 488 53.64 -116.56 6.14
N THR A 489 52.54 -117.31 6.21
CA THR A 489 51.17 -116.76 6.32
C THR A 489 50.94 -116.02 7.64
N ILE A 490 51.51 -116.46 8.76
CA ILE A 490 51.53 -115.68 10.02
C ILE A 490 52.21 -114.32 9.81
N THR A 491 53.38 -114.30 9.14
CA THR A 491 54.14 -113.06 8.89
C THR A 491 53.39 -112.12 7.94
N GLU A 492 52.78 -112.65 6.88
CA GLU A 492 51.90 -111.91 5.96
C GLU A 492 50.71 -111.28 6.72
N ASN A 493 50.10 -111.99 7.65
CA ASN A 493 48.95 -111.49 8.43
C ASN A 493 49.36 -110.46 9.49
N ILE A 494 50.51 -110.60 10.16
CA ILE A 494 51.06 -109.57 11.05
C ILE A 494 51.30 -108.26 10.28
N ASN A 495 51.81 -108.34 9.06
CA ASN A 495 52.02 -107.16 8.22
C ASN A 495 50.69 -106.50 7.79
N LYS A 496 49.65 -107.29 7.45
CA LYS A 496 48.30 -106.76 7.17
C LYS A 496 47.71 -106.04 8.38
N ILE A 497 47.85 -106.60 9.59
CA ILE A 497 47.38 -105.97 10.83
C ILE A 497 48.08 -104.63 11.07
N ARG A 498 49.40 -104.56 10.89
CA ARG A 498 50.15 -103.29 10.98
C ARG A 498 49.68 -102.26 9.94
N GLN A 499 49.44 -102.67 8.70
CA GLN A 499 48.92 -101.77 7.66
C GLN A 499 47.52 -101.24 8.01
N GLN A 500 46.63 -102.08 8.54
CA GLN A 500 45.31 -101.67 9.01
C GLN A 500 45.38 -100.74 10.22
N GLN A 501 46.26 -101.00 11.18
CA GLN A 501 46.48 -100.12 12.34
C GLN A 501 46.99 -98.74 11.89
N ASN A 502 48.00 -98.68 11.01
CA ASN A 502 48.51 -97.41 10.49
C ASN A 502 47.43 -96.60 9.76
N MET A 503 46.56 -97.25 8.95
CA MET A 503 45.44 -96.58 8.29
C MET A 503 44.37 -96.11 9.27
N TYR A 504 44.07 -96.88 10.33
CA TYR A 504 43.16 -96.46 11.39
C TYR A 504 43.70 -95.25 12.17
N GLU A 505 44.99 -95.23 12.48
CA GLU A 505 45.65 -94.10 13.15
C GLU A 505 45.68 -92.84 12.27
N ALA A 506 45.91 -92.99 10.96
CA ALA A 506 45.80 -91.91 9.98
C ALA A 506 44.37 -91.33 9.92
N VAL A 507 43.34 -92.18 9.72
CA VAL A 507 41.92 -91.75 9.69
C VAL A 507 41.49 -91.11 11.02
N ARG A 508 42.04 -91.58 12.16
CA ARG A 508 41.82 -90.96 13.47
C ARG A 508 42.45 -89.57 13.57
N ALA A 509 43.65 -89.37 13.03
CA ALA A 509 44.31 -88.07 12.97
C ALA A 509 43.59 -87.09 12.02
N GLU A 510 43.17 -87.55 10.83
CA GLU A 510 42.37 -86.77 9.89
C GLU A 510 41.03 -86.36 10.52
N ARG A 511 40.31 -87.28 11.17
CA ARG A 511 39.07 -86.96 11.90
C ARG A 511 39.32 -85.93 13.00
N ALA A 512 40.41 -86.04 13.76
CA ALA A 512 40.75 -85.06 14.79
C ALA A 512 41.12 -83.68 14.22
N SER A 513 41.70 -83.63 13.02
CA SER A 513 41.96 -82.39 12.27
C SER A 513 40.66 -81.76 11.79
N LEU A 514 39.80 -82.53 11.11
CA LEU A 514 38.51 -82.07 10.59
C LEU A 514 37.55 -81.63 11.72
N GLN A 515 37.58 -82.30 12.88
CA GLN A 515 36.86 -81.89 14.08
C GLN A 515 37.27 -80.47 14.53
N LYS A 516 38.58 -80.19 14.62
CA LYS A 516 39.09 -78.86 14.98
C LYS A 516 38.75 -77.80 13.94
N SER A 517 38.85 -78.12 12.64
CA SER A 517 38.46 -77.22 11.57
C SER A 517 36.96 -76.90 11.60
N LEU A 518 36.11 -77.88 11.93
CA LEU A 518 34.67 -77.68 12.11
C LEU A 518 34.37 -76.80 13.33
N GLU A 519 35.07 -77.00 14.45
CA GLU A 519 34.96 -76.17 15.65
C GLU A 519 35.40 -74.71 15.39
N HIS A 520 36.50 -74.51 14.66
CA HIS A 520 36.96 -73.18 14.22
C HIS A 520 35.94 -72.50 13.29
N CYS A 521 35.50 -73.17 12.23
CA CYS A 521 34.47 -72.63 11.32
C CYS A 521 33.13 -72.35 12.03
N SER A 522 32.81 -73.09 13.10
CA SER A 522 31.64 -72.83 13.95
C SER A 522 31.81 -71.57 14.79
N ALA A 523 32.98 -71.39 15.42
CA ALA A 523 33.33 -70.17 16.16
C ALA A 523 33.33 -68.93 15.26
N ASP A 524 33.93 -69.03 14.08
CA ASP A 524 33.93 -67.97 13.06
C ASP A 524 32.50 -67.63 12.61
N SER A 525 31.65 -68.65 12.42
CA SER A 525 30.23 -68.46 12.11
C SER A 525 29.49 -67.73 13.23
N GLU A 526 29.78 -68.01 14.50
CA GLU A 526 29.25 -67.23 15.61
C GLU A 526 29.78 -65.80 15.65
N GLU A 527 31.05 -65.56 15.39
CA GLU A 527 31.62 -64.22 15.37
C GLU A 527 31.02 -63.37 14.24
N VAL A 528 30.86 -63.96 13.05
CA VAL A 528 30.16 -63.31 11.92
C VAL A 528 28.69 -63.05 12.26
N LYS A 529 27.98 -63.95 12.97
CA LYS A 529 26.61 -63.70 13.46
C LYS A 529 26.55 -62.58 14.51
N LYS A 530 27.55 -62.47 15.39
CA LYS A 530 27.66 -61.39 16.39
C LYS A 530 27.93 -60.04 15.70
N LYS A 531 28.88 -60.01 14.75
CA LYS A 531 29.15 -58.85 13.89
C LYS A 531 27.91 -58.42 13.09
N LEU A 532 27.18 -59.37 12.48
CA LEU A 532 25.95 -59.11 11.73
C LEU A 532 24.83 -58.53 12.62
N LYS A 533 24.69 -58.98 13.88
CA LYS A 533 23.76 -58.36 14.83
C LYS A 533 24.14 -56.92 15.17
N ILE A 534 25.44 -56.64 15.34
CA ILE A 534 25.94 -55.28 15.62
C ILE A 534 25.70 -54.36 14.42
N THR A 535 26.02 -54.80 13.20
CA THR A 535 25.79 -53.98 12.00
C THR A 535 24.31 -53.81 11.68
N LEU A 536 23.44 -54.80 11.96
CA LEU A 536 21.99 -54.63 11.88
C LEU A 536 21.49 -53.58 12.88
N PHE A 537 21.92 -53.62 14.14
CA PHE A 537 21.54 -52.63 15.14
C PHE A 537 22.00 -51.21 14.73
N GLN A 538 23.25 -51.08 14.26
CA GLN A 538 23.78 -49.83 13.71
C GLN A 538 22.98 -49.36 12.48
N THR A 539 22.51 -50.28 11.62
CA THR A 539 21.71 -49.94 10.44
C THR A 539 20.33 -49.42 10.82
N GLU A 540 19.64 -50.03 11.78
CA GLU A 540 18.35 -49.52 12.26
C GLU A 540 18.51 -48.20 13.04
N GLN A 541 19.55 -48.04 13.86
CA GLN A 541 19.84 -46.76 14.51
C GLN A 541 20.10 -45.64 13.47
N LEU A 542 20.90 -45.91 12.43
CA LEU A 542 21.13 -44.94 11.35
C LEU A 542 19.86 -44.64 10.54
N LYS A 543 18.95 -45.61 10.35
CA LYS A 543 17.64 -45.36 9.73
C LYS A 543 16.74 -44.49 10.61
N GLU A 544 16.74 -44.69 11.92
CA GLU A 544 15.97 -43.89 12.87
C GLU A 544 16.52 -42.45 12.93
N ASP A 545 17.84 -42.28 12.97
CA ASP A 545 18.52 -40.99 12.82
C ASP A 545 18.16 -40.31 11.48
N ILE A 546 18.22 -41.04 10.35
CA ILE A 546 17.82 -40.53 9.02
C ILE A 546 16.35 -40.08 9.04
N SER A 547 15.42 -40.91 9.53
CA SER A 547 13.99 -40.57 9.56
C SER A 547 13.70 -39.36 10.47
N SER A 548 14.41 -39.25 11.59
CA SER A 548 14.37 -38.07 12.46
C SER A 548 14.87 -36.81 11.73
N LYS A 549 15.97 -36.91 10.97
CA LYS A 549 16.48 -35.80 10.15
C LYS A 549 15.57 -35.45 8.98
N GLU A 550 14.92 -36.41 8.34
CA GLU A 550 13.91 -36.18 7.29
C GLU A 550 12.69 -35.45 7.85
N GLN A 551 12.17 -35.87 9.02
CA GLN A 551 11.08 -35.17 9.69
C GLN A 551 11.47 -33.73 10.08
N GLU A 552 12.69 -33.52 10.58
CA GLU A 552 13.16 -32.17 10.92
C GLU A 552 13.37 -31.31 9.65
N LEU A 553 13.91 -31.88 8.56
CA LEU A 553 14.04 -31.20 7.28
C LEU A 553 12.66 -30.77 6.72
N ILE A 554 11.64 -31.63 6.84
CA ILE A 554 10.26 -31.30 6.47
C ILE A 554 9.72 -30.13 7.32
N LYS A 555 9.96 -30.11 8.65
CA LYS A 555 9.60 -28.96 9.49
C LYS A 555 10.28 -27.69 9.00
N GLN A 556 11.60 -27.71 8.80
CA GLN A 556 12.37 -26.56 8.33
C GLN A 556 11.88 -26.06 6.96
N ASP A 557 11.56 -26.95 6.03
CA ASP A 557 10.98 -26.59 4.73
C ASP A 557 9.57 -25.97 4.88
N THR A 558 8.71 -26.48 5.76
CA THR A 558 7.40 -25.83 6.03
C THR A 558 7.54 -24.46 6.70
N VAL A 559 8.52 -24.25 7.58
CA VAL A 559 8.84 -22.94 8.17
C VAL A 559 9.37 -21.99 7.10
N MET A 560 10.31 -22.44 6.26
CA MET A 560 10.86 -21.64 5.17
C MET A 560 9.77 -21.26 4.15
N ARG A 561 8.81 -22.14 3.85
CA ARG A 561 7.63 -21.80 3.03
C ARG A 561 6.69 -20.78 3.66
N LYS A 562 6.60 -20.71 5.00
CA LYS A 562 5.86 -19.64 5.70
C LYS A 562 6.61 -18.31 5.59
N VAL A 563 7.88 -18.28 5.98
CA VAL A 563 8.75 -17.09 5.91
C VAL A 563 8.84 -16.54 4.47
N VAL A 564 8.90 -17.41 3.45
CA VAL A 564 8.82 -17.01 2.03
C VAL A 564 7.51 -16.30 1.70
N LYS A 565 6.36 -16.83 2.14
CA LYS A 565 5.06 -16.19 1.93
C LYS A 565 4.92 -14.88 2.71
N GLU A 566 5.40 -14.82 3.94
CA GLU A 566 5.42 -13.59 4.75
C GLU A 566 6.29 -12.52 4.10
N ARG A 567 7.47 -12.89 3.59
CA ARG A 567 8.36 -12.04 2.80
C ARG A 567 7.70 -11.55 1.50
N ASP A 568 6.96 -12.42 0.79
CA ASP A 568 6.23 -12.04 -0.42
C ASP A 568 5.03 -11.12 -0.13
N ASN A 569 4.29 -11.37 0.95
CA ASN A 569 3.18 -10.51 1.40
C ASN A 569 3.70 -9.13 1.84
N LEU A 570 4.73 -9.09 2.69
CA LEU A 570 5.38 -7.85 3.12
C LEU A 570 5.93 -7.05 1.94
N LYS A 571 6.45 -7.71 0.91
CA LYS A 571 6.85 -7.03 -0.32
C LYS A 571 5.65 -6.41 -1.03
N VAL A 572 4.55 -7.14 -1.20
CA VAL A 572 3.31 -6.61 -1.81
C VAL A 572 2.76 -5.42 -1.02
N ASP A 573 2.85 -5.42 0.31
CA ASP A 573 2.38 -4.30 1.13
C ASP A 573 3.35 -3.09 1.10
N VAL A 574 4.66 -3.32 0.95
CA VAL A 574 5.64 -2.26 0.64
C VAL A 574 5.40 -1.67 -0.76
N ASP A 575 5.17 -2.51 -1.77
CA ASP A 575 4.90 -2.07 -3.15
C ASP A 575 3.63 -1.20 -3.20
N LYS A 576 2.53 -1.59 -2.52
CA LYS A 576 1.33 -0.74 -2.32
C LYS A 576 1.63 0.58 -1.61
N GLY A 577 2.43 0.55 -0.54
CA GLY A 577 2.79 1.75 0.21
C GLY A 577 3.59 2.74 -0.65
N LEU A 578 4.44 2.24 -1.55
CA LEU A 578 5.15 3.05 -2.54
C LEU A 578 4.20 3.65 -3.58
N GLU A 579 3.22 2.88 -4.08
CA GLU A 579 2.17 3.40 -4.98
C GLU A 579 1.34 4.52 -4.32
N GLN A 580 0.93 4.35 -3.06
CA GLN A 580 0.23 5.37 -2.28
C GLN A 580 1.09 6.64 -2.09
N ILE A 581 2.37 6.48 -1.76
CA ILE A 581 3.32 7.61 -1.65
C ILE A 581 3.50 8.34 -3.00
N VAL A 582 3.40 7.64 -4.13
CA VAL A 582 3.43 8.28 -5.47
C VAL A 582 2.13 9.03 -5.77
N SER A 583 0.96 8.48 -5.43
CA SER A 583 -0.33 9.17 -5.59
C SER A 583 -0.37 10.48 -4.78
N LEU A 584 -0.07 10.38 -3.47
CA LEU A 584 -0.03 11.53 -2.57
C LEU A 584 0.97 12.60 -3.01
N LYS A 585 2.11 12.21 -3.62
CA LYS A 585 3.07 13.17 -4.21
C LYS A 585 2.55 13.85 -5.47
N SER A 586 1.68 13.22 -6.27
CA SER A 586 0.97 13.90 -7.37
C SER A 586 -0.05 14.87 -6.79
N GLU A 587 -0.91 14.41 -5.87
CA GLU A 587 -1.95 15.22 -5.24
C GLU A 587 -1.37 16.47 -4.55
N ILE A 588 -0.27 16.34 -3.82
CA ILE A 588 0.48 17.47 -3.22
C ILE A 588 1.00 18.43 -4.30
N LYS A 589 1.53 17.92 -5.42
CA LYS A 589 2.02 18.75 -6.51
C LYS A 589 0.88 19.52 -7.19
N ASP A 590 -0.25 18.85 -7.44
CA ASP A 590 -1.40 19.43 -8.11
C ASP A 590 -2.07 20.50 -7.21
N MET A 591 -2.13 20.26 -5.89
CA MET A 591 -2.51 21.28 -4.90
C MET A 591 -1.53 22.48 -4.89
N GLN A 592 -0.21 22.25 -4.96
CA GLN A 592 0.78 23.34 -5.04
C GLN A 592 0.68 24.15 -6.35
N ASP A 593 0.33 23.53 -7.47
CA ASP A 593 0.17 24.23 -8.75
C ASP A 593 -1.13 25.05 -8.78
N GLU A 594 -2.22 24.58 -8.18
CA GLU A 594 -3.44 25.41 -7.97
C GLU A 594 -3.21 26.51 -6.91
N GLU A 595 -2.45 26.25 -5.84
CA GLU A 595 -2.05 27.28 -4.86
C GLU A 595 -1.32 28.45 -5.54
N LYS A 596 -0.37 28.16 -6.45
CA LYS A 596 0.33 29.18 -7.27
C LYS A 596 -0.65 29.97 -8.12
N ARG A 597 -1.62 29.30 -8.75
CA ARG A 597 -2.67 29.92 -9.59
C ARG A 597 -3.60 30.83 -8.78
N LEU A 598 -4.00 30.41 -7.58
CA LEU A 598 -4.80 31.22 -6.65
C LEU A 598 -4.01 32.43 -6.15
N ARG A 599 -2.74 32.25 -5.73
CA ARG A 599 -1.84 33.36 -5.37
C ARG A 599 -1.64 34.36 -6.53
N GLN A 600 -1.49 33.87 -7.76
CA GLN A 600 -1.39 34.73 -8.94
C GLN A 600 -2.71 35.49 -9.19
N THR A 601 -3.86 34.83 -9.04
CA THR A 601 -5.18 35.44 -9.17
C THR A 601 -5.38 36.55 -8.14
N ILE A 602 -5.11 36.28 -6.86
CA ILE A 602 -5.12 37.27 -5.76
C ILE A 602 -4.19 38.45 -6.07
N SER A 603 -2.96 38.18 -6.56
CA SER A 603 -2.02 39.23 -6.97
C SER A 603 -2.56 40.13 -8.09
N THR A 604 -3.26 39.58 -9.08
CA THR A 604 -3.91 40.39 -10.14
C THR A 604 -5.11 41.18 -9.61
N SER A 605 -5.92 40.61 -8.72
CA SER A 605 -7.05 41.30 -8.09
C SER A 605 -6.56 42.47 -7.22
N ASN A 606 -5.52 42.24 -6.42
CA ASN A 606 -4.89 43.29 -5.61
C ASN A 606 -4.21 44.38 -6.44
N LYS A 607 -3.85 44.13 -7.72
CA LYS A 607 -3.45 45.19 -8.65
C LYS A 607 -4.66 46.02 -9.10
N LYS A 608 -5.73 45.36 -9.58
CA LYS A 608 -6.99 46.01 -9.97
C LYS A 608 -7.60 46.87 -8.85
N ILE A 609 -7.58 46.40 -7.61
CA ILE A 609 -8.09 47.15 -6.44
C ILE A 609 -7.26 48.44 -6.24
N ARG A 610 -5.92 48.37 -6.34
CA ARG A 610 -5.05 49.57 -6.24
C ARG A 610 -5.20 50.53 -7.42
N GLU A 611 -5.52 50.03 -8.62
CA GLU A 611 -5.89 50.86 -9.77
C GLU A 611 -7.26 51.54 -9.55
N GLN A 612 -8.25 50.82 -9.03
CA GLN A 612 -9.57 51.38 -8.69
C GLN A 612 -9.50 52.44 -7.58
N ILE A 613 -8.71 52.22 -6.52
CA ILE A 613 -8.48 53.20 -5.46
C ILE A 613 -7.91 54.50 -6.05
N LYS A 614 -6.88 54.42 -6.89
CA LYS A 614 -6.30 55.59 -7.58
C LYS A 614 -7.30 56.32 -8.48
N ASN A 615 -8.17 55.59 -9.17
CA ASN A 615 -9.22 56.19 -9.98
C ASN A 615 -10.27 56.90 -9.10
N ILE A 616 -10.60 56.35 -7.92
CA ILE A 616 -11.50 57.01 -6.95
C ILE A 616 -10.84 58.26 -6.36
N GLU A 617 -9.57 58.20 -5.99
CA GLU A 617 -8.78 59.37 -5.56
C GLU A 617 -8.79 60.47 -6.63
N GLN A 618 -8.59 60.12 -7.91
CA GLN A 618 -8.66 61.07 -9.03
C GLN A 618 -10.06 61.69 -9.17
N LEU A 619 -11.13 60.89 -9.14
CA LEU A 619 -12.51 61.38 -9.23
C LEU A 619 -12.90 62.25 -8.03
N MET A 620 -12.38 61.98 -6.83
CA MET A 620 -12.56 62.84 -5.65
C MET A 620 -11.85 64.18 -5.82
N ASN A 621 -10.60 64.18 -6.32
CA ASN A 621 -9.88 65.42 -6.63
C ASN A 621 -10.59 66.25 -7.71
N GLU A 622 -11.11 65.60 -8.77
CA GLU A 622 -11.90 66.26 -9.82
C GLU A 622 -13.20 66.86 -9.26
N ARG A 623 -13.94 66.09 -8.43
CA ARG A 623 -15.13 66.56 -7.71
C ARG A 623 -14.83 67.80 -6.86
N ASP A 624 -13.72 67.79 -6.12
CA ASP A 624 -13.40 68.86 -5.16
C ASP A 624 -12.88 70.13 -5.87
N VAL A 625 -12.20 69.98 -7.00
CA VAL A 625 -11.89 71.09 -7.91
C VAL A 625 -13.16 71.66 -8.53
N LEU A 626 -14.09 70.84 -9.01
CA LEU A 626 -15.37 71.29 -9.58
C LEU A 626 -16.27 71.95 -8.53
N GLY A 627 -16.34 71.41 -7.31
CA GLY A 627 -17.03 72.02 -6.18
C GLY A 627 -16.44 73.38 -5.82
N SER A 628 -15.11 73.48 -5.77
CA SER A 628 -14.40 74.75 -5.55
C SER A 628 -14.68 75.79 -6.65
N GLN A 629 -14.82 75.36 -7.91
CA GLN A 629 -15.21 76.24 -9.02
C GLN A 629 -16.70 76.65 -8.93
N LEU A 630 -17.58 75.74 -8.54
CA LEU A 630 -19.02 75.99 -8.40
C LEU A 630 -19.31 77.00 -7.28
N VAL A 631 -18.63 76.89 -6.13
CA VAL A 631 -18.73 77.88 -5.04
C VAL A 631 -18.31 79.26 -5.54
N ARG A 632 -17.13 79.41 -6.16
CA ARG A 632 -16.66 80.69 -6.71
C ARG A 632 -17.63 81.27 -7.75
N ARG A 633 -18.22 80.43 -8.61
CA ARG A 633 -19.25 80.83 -9.58
C ARG A 633 -20.54 81.31 -8.90
N ASN A 634 -20.93 80.68 -7.79
CA ASN A 634 -22.08 81.11 -6.99
C ASN A 634 -21.80 82.45 -6.29
N ASP A 635 -20.59 82.66 -5.76
CA ASP A 635 -20.15 83.94 -5.18
C ASP A 635 -20.11 85.06 -6.23
N GLU A 636 -19.59 84.78 -7.43
CA GLU A 636 -19.63 85.68 -8.59
C GLU A 636 -21.08 86.04 -8.97
N LEU A 637 -22.01 85.07 -8.94
CA LEU A 637 -23.43 85.31 -9.22
C LEU A 637 -24.12 86.11 -8.11
N ALA A 638 -23.84 85.85 -6.83
CA ALA A 638 -24.35 86.60 -5.71
C ALA A 638 -23.92 88.08 -5.77
N LEU A 639 -22.61 88.32 -6.00
CA LEU A 639 -22.05 89.66 -6.17
C LEU A 639 -22.68 90.41 -7.35
N ASN A 640 -22.92 89.74 -8.47
CA ASN A 640 -23.61 90.34 -9.62
C ASN A 640 -25.09 90.63 -9.32
N ASN A 641 -25.79 89.75 -8.61
CA ASN A 641 -27.17 89.99 -8.18
C ASN A 641 -27.29 91.19 -7.24
N ASP A 642 -26.37 91.36 -6.28
CA ASP A 642 -26.38 92.52 -5.39
C ASP A 642 -26.01 93.82 -6.12
N LYS A 643 -25.07 93.75 -7.08
CA LYS A 643 -24.79 94.85 -8.00
C LYS A 643 -26.02 95.25 -8.82
N ILE A 644 -26.82 94.28 -9.28
CA ILE A 644 -28.09 94.53 -9.98
C ILE A 644 -29.11 95.18 -9.03
N LYS A 645 -29.28 94.70 -7.79
CA LYS A 645 -30.16 95.33 -6.78
C LYS A 645 -29.79 96.80 -6.52
N ILE A 646 -28.48 97.09 -6.39
CA ILE A 646 -27.97 98.45 -6.19
C ILE A 646 -28.27 99.33 -7.41
N LEU A 647 -28.06 98.81 -8.64
CA LEU A 647 -28.35 99.54 -9.87
C LEU A 647 -29.86 99.82 -10.03
N ILE A 648 -30.74 98.85 -9.75
CA ILE A 648 -32.21 99.02 -9.76
C ILE A 648 -32.63 100.07 -8.73
N THR A 649 -32.11 100.00 -7.50
CA THR A 649 -32.40 100.98 -6.44
C THR A 649 -31.94 102.39 -6.83
N THR A 650 -30.81 102.49 -7.52
CA THR A 650 -30.27 103.77 -8.04
C THR A 650 -31.13 104.29 -9.20
N LEU A 651 -31.61 103.41 -10.09
CA LEU A 651 -32.48 103.75 -11.20
C LEU A 651 -33.85 104.27 -10.71
N HIS A 652 -34.55 103.53 -9.85
CA HIS A 652 -35.82 103.97 -9.26
C HIS A 652 -35.70 105.31 -8.53
N ARG A 653 -34.57 105.57 -7.85
CA ARG A 653 -34.28 106.87 -7.23
C ARG A 653 -34.09 107.98 -8.27
N GLY A 654 -33.43 107.68 -9.39
CA GLY A 654 -33.25 108.61 -10.52
C GLY A 654 -34.58 108.91 -11.22
N GLU A 655 -35.42 107.91 -11.43
CA GLU A 655 -36.76 108.03 -12.02
C GLU A 655 -37.68 108.88 -11.13
N ALA A 656 -37.75 108.59 -9.83
CA ALA A 656 -38.54 109.40 -8.89
C ALA A 656 -38.07 110.87 -8.83
N GLN A 657 -36.76 111.13 -8.93
CA GLN A 657 -36.23 112.49 -9.03
C GLN A 657 -36.54 113.15 -10.38
N TYR A 658 -36.52 112.39 -11.48
CA TYR A 658 -36.88 112.87 -12.81
C TYR A 658 -38.37 113.25 -12.89
N ASP A 659 -39.26 112.41 -12.38
CA ASP A 659 -40.70 112.68 -12.30
C ASP A 659 -41.01 113.88 -11.41
N GLN A 660 -40.29 114.05 -10.29
CA GLN A 660 -40.38 115.28 -9.49
C GLN A 660 -40.03 116.52 -10.34
N ARG A 661 -38.97 116.47 -11.16
CA ARG A 661 -38.61 117.58 -12.06
C ARG A 661 -39.61 117.76 -13.21
N LEU A 662 -40.24 116.71 -13.73
CA LEU A 662 -41.37 116.84 -14.66
C LEU A 662 -42.58 117.51 -13.98
N GLY A 663 -42.82 117.25 -12.70
CA GLY A 663 -43.76 117.95 -11.84
C GLY A 663 -43.45 119.45 -11.72
N ASP A 664 -42.23 119.79 -11.29
CA ASP A 664 -41.74 121.18 -11.20
C ASP A 664 -41.92 121.93 -12.54
N ILE A 665 -41.50 121.31 -13.64
CA ILE A 665 -41.62 121.87 -14.99
C ILE A 665 -43.09 122.04 -15.40
N ARG A 666 -44.00 121.15 -14.97
CA ARG A 666 -45.45 121.27 -15.23
C ARG A 666 -46.04 122.44 -14.44
N LEU A 667 -45.68 122.61 -13.18
CA LEU A 667 -46.09 123.75 -12.35
C LEU A 667 -45.57 125.08 -12.92
N LEU A 668 -44.29 125.15 -13.26
CA LEU A 668 -43.69 126.34 -13.91
C LEU A 668 -44.35 126.65 -15.26
N LYS A 669 -44.74 125.65 -16.06
CA LYS A 669 -45.51 125.85 -17.30
C LYS A 669 -46.93 126.36 -17.06
N ILE A 670 -47.56 126.05 -15.93
CA ILE A 670 -48.85 126.62 -15.52
C ILE A 670 -48.65 128.07 -15.06
N GLU A 671 -47.64 128.35 -14.23
CA GLU A 671 -47.35 129.70 -13.75
C GLU A 671 -46.96 130.66 -14.89
N VAL A 672 -46.16 130.21 -15.85
CA VAL A 672 -45.85 130.98 -17.07
C VAL A 672 -47.11 131.24 -17.92
N LYS A 673 -48.12 130.36 -17.91
CA LYS A 673 -49.42 130.64 -18.53
C LYS A 673 -50.22 131.67 -17.73
N ARG A 674 -50.25 131.56 -16.40
CA ARG A 674 -50.91 132.49 -15.47
C ARG A 674 -50.38 133.91 -15.65
N LEU A 675 -49.05 134.09 -15.56
CA LEU A 675 -48.36 135.37 -15.76
C LEU A 675 -48.56 135.94 -17.17
N ARG A 676 -48.64 135.10 -18.22
CA ARG A 676 -48.97 135.56 -19.58
C ARG A 676 -50.42 136.02 -19.71
N GLN A 677 -51.36 135.38 -19.01
CA GLN A 677 -52.77 135.82 -18.97
C GLN A 677 -52.91 137.13 -18.18
N GLU A 678 -52.24 137.27 -17.03
CA GLU A 678 -52.18 138.53 -16.27
C GLU A 678 -51.59 139.65 -17.11
N LYS A 679 -50.46 139.41 -17.78
CA LYS A 679 -49.86 140.38 -18.73
C LYS A 679 -50.85 140.80 -19.82
N LEU A 680 -51.56 139.86 -20.44
CA LEU A 680 -52.54 140.15 -21.48
C LEU A 680 -53.76 140.95 -20.96
N LEU A 681 -54.20 140.69 -19.72
CA LEU A 681 -55.26 141.46 -19.06
C LEU A 681 -54.80 142.88 -18.72
N MET A 682 -53.56 143.04 -18.25
CA MET A 682 -52.96 144.35 -18.01
C MET A 682 -52.74 145.13 -19.32
N GLU A 683 -52.29 144.48 -20.39
CA GLU A 683 -52.18 145.09 -21.72
C GLU A 683 -53.55 145.57 -22.24
N LYS A 684 -54.60 144.76 -22.09
CA LYS A 684 -55.98 145.20 -22.39
C LYS A 684 -56.42 146.36 -21.50
N SER A 685 -56.09 146.36 -20.21
CA SER A 685 -56.39 147.48 -19.31
C SER A 685 -55.66 148.78 -19.70
N VAL A 686 -54.45 148.68 -20.24
CA VAL A 686 -53.69 149.83 -20.77
C VAL A 686 -54.26 150.31 -22.11
N MET A 687 -54.72 149.41 -23.00
CA MET A 687 -55.45 149.82 -24.20
C MET A 687 -56.78 150.51 -23.85
N ASN A 688 -57.55 149.94 -22.91
CA ASN A 688 -58.75 150.59 -22.37
C ASN A 688 -58.41 151.96 -21.74
N MET A 689 -57.21 152.17 -21.19
CA MET A 689 -56.79 153.49 -20.69
C MET A 689 -56.54 154.51 -21.82
N ILE A 690 -56.20 154.07 -23.03
CA ILE A 690 -56.20 154.95 -24.22
C ILE A 690 -57.63 155.31 -24.60
N ASP A 691 -58.56 154.36 -24.58
CA ASP A 691 -59.97 154.61 -24.87
C ASP A 691 -60.64 155.49 -23.80
N PHE A 692 -60.36 155.26 -22.52
CA PHE A 692 -60.79 156.15 -21.43
C PHE A 692 -60.15 157.54 -21.54
N ARG A 693 -58.91 157.66 -22.02
CA ARG A 693 -58.29 158.97 -22.28
C ARG A 693 -58.90 159.68 -23.49
N GLN A 694 -59.27 158.93 -24.54
CA GLN A 694 -60.06 159.45 -25.65
C GLN A 694 -61.47 159.83 -25.20
N GLU A 695 -62.09 159.09 -24.29
CA GLU A 695 -63.40 159.38 -23.71
C GLU A 695 -63.35 160.61 -22.79
N VAL A 696 -62.31 160.76 -21.98
CA VAL A 696 -62.04 161.99 -21.21
C VAL A 696 -61.83 163.16 -22.16
N PHE A 697 -60.99 163.04 -23.19
CA PHE A 697 -60.87 164.09 -24.21
C PHE A 697 -62.18 164.33 -24.97
N ARG A 698 -63.03 163.32 -25.19
CA ARG A 698 -64.35 163.49 -25.80
C ARG A 698 -65.28 164.23 -24.85
N LEU A 699 -65.29 163.91 -23.56
CA LEU A 699 -66.09 164.58 -22.53
C LEU A 699 -65.59 166.01 -22.25
N GLU A 700 -64.28 166.27 -22.29
CA GLU A 700 -63.70 167.62 -22.23
C GLU A 700 -64.03 168.42 -23.50
N ARG A 701 -63.94 167.79 -24.68
CA ARG A 701 -64.32 168.41 -25.95
C ARG A 701 -65.82 168.62 -26.03
N ASP A 702 -66.63 167.73 -25.51
CA ASP A 702 -68.10 167.83 -25.51
C ASP A 702 -68.57 168.77 -24.38
N LEU A 703 -67.81 168.93 -23.28
CA LEU A 703 -67.99 169.99 -22.27
C LEU A 703 -67.61 171.37 -22.82
N THR A 704 -66.52 171.48 -23.57
CA THR A 704 -66.15 172.72 -24.26
C THR A 704 -67.05 173.00 -25.45
N THR A 705 -67.56 171.97 -26.15
CA THR A 705 -68.56 172.10 -27.22
C THR A 705 -69.96 172.38 -26.68
N THR A 706 -70.31 171.96 -25.46
CA THR A 706 -71.57 172.37 -24.80
C THR A 706 -71.45 173.78 -24.21
N LYS A 707 -70.31 174.18 -23.66
CA LYS A 707 -70.03 175.59 -23.32
C LYS A 707 -70.02 176.48 -24.57
N LEU A 708 -69.39 176.03 -25.66
CA LEU A 708 -69.42 176.69 -26.96
C LEU A 708 -70.76 176.57 -27.67
N LYS A 709 -71.64 175.60 -27.33
CA LYS A 709 -73.05 175.59 -27.77
C LYS A 709 -73.97 176.40 -26.86
N CYS A 710 -73.61 176.66 -25.61
CA CYS A 710 -74.31 177.69 -24.85
C CYS A 710 -74.01 179.04 -25.51
N ARG A 711 -72.72 179.36 -25.71
CA ARG A 711 -72.30 180.55 -26.48
C ARG A 711 -72.82 180.57 -27.92
N ALA A 712 -72.78 179.46 -28.64
CA ALA A 712 -73.28 179.39 -30.01
C ALA A 712 -74.80 179.18 -30.10
N LEU A 713 -75.54 179.02 -28.99
CA LEU A 713 -77.00 179.21 -28.98
C LEU A 713 -77.36 180.62 -28.49
N GLU A 714 -76.50 181.26 -27.71
CA GLU A 714 -76.50 182.72 -27.48
C GLU A 714 -76.14 183.49 -28.78
N GLU A 715 -75.32 182.92 -29.67
CA GLU A 715 -74.87 183.50 -30.96
C GLU A 715 -75.60 182.94 -32.20
N GLU A 716 -76.10 181.68 -32.24
CA GLU A 716 -77.07 181.26 -33.28
C GLU A 716 -78.47 181.88 -33.06
N LEU A 717 -78.72 182.50 -31.89
CA LEU A 717 -79.78 183.50 -31.70
C LEU A 717 -79.56 184.75 -32.57
N HIS A 718 -78.39 184.90 -33.21
CA HIS A 718 -78.10 185.94 -34.20
C HIS A 718 -77.98 185.42 -35.66
N ASN A 719 -77.52 184.18 -35.95
CA ASN A 719 -77.92 183.31 -37.10
C ASN A 719 -77.01 182.04 -37.33
N PRO A 720 -77.52 180.94 -37.94
CA PRO A 720 -76.78 179.67 -38.22
C PRO A 720 -76.52 179.31 -39.73
N VAL A 721 -75.75 178.21 -40.03
CA VAL A 721 -75.82 177.21 -41.18
C VAL A 721 -74.48 176.40 -41.41
N ASN A 722 -74.46 175.21 -42.10
CA ASN A 722 -73.58 174.02 -41.80
C ASN A 722 -73.29 172.97 -42.99
N ILE A 723 -72.48 171.86 -42.82
CA ILE A 723 -72.48 170.46 -43.50
C ILE A 723 -71.15 169.83 -44.24
N HIS A 724 -71.10 168.53 -44.75
CA HIS A 724 -69.94 167.49 -44.89
C HIS A 724 -70.06 166.34 -46.02
N ARG A 725 -69.25 165.26 -46.39
CA ARG A 725 -67.79 164.72 -46.34
C ARG A 725 -67.51 163.14 -46.70
N TRP A 726 -66.67 162.63 -47.69
CA TRP A 726 -66.05 161.19 -47.87
C TRP A 726 -65.18 160.92 -49.21
N ARG A 727 -64.54 159.79 -49.78
CA ARG A 727 -64.13 158.27 -49.71
C ARG A 727 -63.14 157.85 -50.91
N LYS A 728 -62.54 156.66 -51.36
CA LYS A 728 -62.09 155.21 -51.03
C LYS A 728 -61.13 154.56 -52.18
N LEU A 729 -60.50 153.33 -52.10
CA LEU A 729 -59.52 152.65 -53.10
C LEU A 729 -59.47 151.03 -53.20
N GLU A 730 -58.65 150.30 -54.06
CA GLU A 730 -58.73 148.79 -54.44
C GLU A 730 -57.42 147.93 -54.92
N GLY A 731 -57.48 146.58 -55.25
CA GLY A 731 -56.40 145.65 -55.88
C GLY A 731 -56.63 144.05 -56.03
N SER A 732 -55.86 143.23 -56.87
CA SER A 732 -56.07 141.75 -57.27
C SER A 732 -54.83 140.82 -57.75
N ASP A 733 -55.00 139.51 -58.21
CA ASP A 733 -54.00 138.33 -58.29
C ASP A 733 -54.07 137.28 -59.54
N PRO A 734 -53.16 136.26 -59.78
CA PRO A 734 -53.02 135.40 -61.05
C PRO A 734 -53.19 133.81 -61.05
N ASN A 735 -52.58 133.04 -62.02
CA ASN A 735 -53.15 131.82 -62.73
C ASN A 735 -52.38 130.42 -62.65
N THR A 736 -52.78 129.39 -63.43
CA THR A 736 -52.79 127.93 -63.07
C THR A 736 -51.89 126.90 -63.81
N LEU A 737 -51.39 127.15 -65.03
CA LEU A 737 -50.85 126.08 -65.92
C LEU A 737 -49.68 125.26 -65.34
N GLU A 738 -48.81 125.91 -64.57
CA GLU A 738 -47.55 125.35 -64.06
C GLU A 738 -47.75 124.12 -63.14
N LEU A 739 -48.91 124.02 -62.49
CA LEU A 739 -49.23 122.97 -61.53
C LEU A 739 -49.27 121.57 -62.19
N LEU A 740 -49.75 121.49 -63.43
CA LEU A 740 -49.96 120.22 -64.14
C LEU A 740 -48.66 119.55 -64.62
N GLN A 741 -47.65 120.32 -65.04
CA GLN A 741 -46.37 119.75 -65.49
C GLN A 741 -45.61 119.08 -64.32
N LYS A 742 -45.70 119.69 -63.13
CA LYS A 742 -45.02 119.23 -61.91
C LYS A 742 -45.48 117.83 -61.48
N ILE A 743 -46.77 117.51 -61.68
CA ILE A 743 -47.38 116.22 -61.31
C ILE A 743 -46.81 115.05 -62.14
N LYS A 744 -46.72 115.19 -63.47
CA LYS A 744 -46.22 114.10 -64.35
C LYS A 744 -44.76 113.71 -64.08
N ILE A 745 -43.91 114.65 -63.67
CA ILE A 745 -42.50 114.40 -63.34
C ILE A 745 -42.39 113.57 -62.06
N LEU A 746 -43.21 113.89 -61.04
CA LEU A 746 -43.23 113.16 -59.77
C LEU A 746 -43.69 111.71 -59.94
N GLN A 747 -44.73 111.47 -60.75
CA GLN A 747 -45.26 110.12 -61.01
C GLN A 747 -44.22 109.17 -61.62
N LYS A 748 -43.43 109.62 -62.61
CA LYS A 748 -42.35 108.79 -63.18
C LYS A 748 -41.24 108.49 -62.16
N ARG A 749 -40.94 109.41 -61.24
CA ARG A 749 -39.91 109.23 -60.21
C ARG A 749 -40.35 108.20 -59.16
N LEU A 750 -41.62 108.27 -58.73
CA LEU A 750 -42.23 107.33 -57.79
C LEU A 750 -42.22 105.89 -58.30
N LEU A 751 -42.57 105.67 -59.58
CA LEU A 751 -42.56 104.35 -60.21
C LEU A 751 -41.18 103.69 -60.20
N LYS A 752 -40.12 104.42 -60.57
CA LYS A 752 -38.75 103.88 -60.51
C LYS A 752 -38.34 103.58 -59.06
N GLN A 753 -38.59 104.50 -58.13
CA GLN A 753 -38.21 104.33 -56.73
C GLN A 753 -38.94 103.17 -56.05
N SER A 754 -40.14 102.82 -56.53
CA SER A 754 -40.90 101.63 -56.10
C SER A 754 -40.29 100.33 -56.63
N TYR A 755 -39.84 100.30 -57.90
CA TYR A 755 -39.13 99.15 -58.46
C TYR A 755 -37.82 98.86 -57.70
N ASP A 756 -36.99 99.89 -57.52
CA ASP A 756 -35.73 99.79 -56.77
C ASP A 756 -35.94 99.30 -55.32
N ALA A 757 -37.11 99.57 -54.72
CA ALA A 757 -37.45 99.11 -53.37
C ALA A 757 -37.76 97.59 -53.34
N VAL A 758 -38.60 97.10 -54.27
CA VAL A 758 -38.97 95.68 -54.37
C VAL A 758 -37.73 94.81 -54.67
N GLU A 759 -36.81 95.28 -55.52
CA GLU A 759 -35.59 94.54 -55.84
C GLU A 759 -34.65 94.40 -54.62
N ARG A 760 -34.53 95.44 -53.78
CA ARG A 760 -33.80 95.34 -52.50
C ARG A 760 -34.52 94.46 -51.48
N GLU A 761 -35.86 94.49 -51.43
CA GLU A 761 -36.62 93.63 -50.51
C GLU A 761 -36.46 92.13 -50.86
N LYS A 762 -36.37 91.80 -52.16
CA LYS A 762 -36.04 90.46 -52.63
C LYS A 762 -34.62 90.04 -52.21
N GLN A 763 -33.63 90.90 -52.43
CA GLN A 763 -32.24 90.65 -51.99
C GLN A 763 -32.13 90.49 -50.46
N LEU A 764 -32.89 91.29 -49.70
CA LEU A 764 -32.95 91.16 -48.24
C LEU A 764 -33.50 89.79 -47.84
N LYS A 765 -34.66 89.38 -48.38
CA LYS A 765 -35.28 88.07 -48.09
C LYS A 765 -34.40 86.88 -48.50
N GLU A 766 -33.70 86.98 -49.62
CA GLU A 766 -32.72 85.97 -50.03
C GLU A 766 -31.53 85.91 -49.04
N SER A 767 -31.03 87.07 -48.57
CA SER A 767 -29.97 87.13 -47.56
C SER A 767 -30.41 86.63 -46.17
N GLU A 768 -31.65 86.91 -45.76
CA GLU A 768 -32.24 86.45 -44.50
C GLU A 768 -32.47 84.94 -44.52
N GLN A 769 -32.95 84.38 -45.63
CA GLN A 769 -33.06 82.93 -45.79
C GLN A 769 -31.68 82.24 -45.79
N LEU A 770 -30.67 82.87 -46.41
CA LEU A 770 -29.30 82.35 -46.35
C LEU A 770 -28.74 82.40 -44.92
N TYR A 771 -28.92 83.52 -44.22
CA TYR A 771 -28.49 83.71 -42.83
C TYR A 771 -29.19 82.74 -41.87
N MET A 772 -30.51 82.55 -42.00
CA MET A 772 -31.26 81.61 -41.16
C MET A 772 -30.83 80.17 -41.40
N LYS A 773 -30.63 79.75 -42.66
CA LYS A 773 -30.06 78.42 -42.98
C LYS A 773 -28.64 78.27 -42.44
N LEU A 774 -27.80 79.30 -42.53
CA LEU A 774 -26.43 79.26 -42.00
C LEU A 774 -26.43 79.18 -40.46
N LYS A 775 -27.34 79.90 -39.80
CA LYS A 775 -27.55 79.89 -38.34
C LYS A 775 -28.10 78.53 -37.86
N GLU A 776 -29.02 77.93 -38.61
CA GLU A 776 -29.57 76.60 -38.35
C GLU A 776 -28.49 75.52 -38.50
N VAL A 777 -27.67 75.58 -39.56
CA VAL A 777 -26.50 74.70 -39.74
C VAL A 777 -25.45 74.92 -38.64
N LEU A 778 -25.17 76.17 -38.24
CA LEU A 778 -24.23 76.47 -37.15
C LEU A 778 -24.74 76.00 -35.78
N ALA A 779 -26.05 76.08 -35.53
CA ALA A 779 -26.66 75.55 -34.30
C ALA A 779 -26.61 74.00 -34.24
N HIS A 780 -26.58 73.33 -35.39
CA HIS A 780 -26.41 71.87 -35.49
C HIS A 780 -24.94 71.43 -35.64
N GLN A 781 -23.97 72.34 -35.74
CA GLN A 781 -22.55 71.98 -35.73
C GLN A 781 -22.04 71.87 -34.28
N PRO A 782 -21.57 70.69 -33.84
CA PRO A 782 -20.94 70.57 -32.53
C PRO A 782 -19.69 71.46 -32.47
N GLY A 783 -19.56 72.23 -31.39
CA GLY A 783 -18.40 73.09 -31.13
C GLY A 783 -17.09 72.30 -31.13
N PRO A 784 -15.91 72.95 -31.29
CA PRO A 784 -14.65 72.28 -31.56
C PRO A 784 -14.30 71.16 -30.56
N THR A 785 -14.52 71.37 -29.27
CA THR A 785 -14.39 70.34 -28.22
C THR A 785 -15.33 69.15 -28.46
N ILE A 786 -16.63 69.39 -28.65
CA ILE A 786 -17.61 68.33 -28.92
C ILE A 786 -17.29 67.59 -30.23
N ARG A 787 -16.73 68.28 -31.24
CA ARG A 787 -16.28 67.67 -32.50
C ARG A 787 -15.02 66.82 -32.32
N GLU A 788 -14.11 67.20 -31.44
CA GLU A 788 -12.99 66.34 -31.02
C GLU A 788 -13.47 65.14 -30.21
N ASP A 789 -14.37 65.35 -29.24
CA ASP A 789 -14.86 64.29 -28.36
C ASP A 789 -15.74 63.30 -29.11
N LEU A 790 -16.52 63.76 -30.10
CA LEU A 790 -17.21 62.89 -31.05
C LEU A 790 -16.21 62.15 -31.95
N ASN A 791 -15.08 62.74 -32.34
CA ASN A 791 -14.01 62.02 -33.03
C ASN A 791 -13.31 60.97 -32.12
N LYS A 792 -13.09 61.29 -30.84
CA LYS A 792 -12.53 60.36 -29.83
C LYS A 792 -13.50 59.21 -29.61
N ALA A 793 -14.79 59.49 -29.44
CA ALA A 793 -15.86 58.52 -29.30
C ALA A 793 -16.03 57.66 -30.57
N GLN A 794 -15.99 58.24 -31.77
CA GLN A 794 -16.12 57.50 -33.04
C GLN A 794 -14.90 56.62 -33.33
N LYS A 795 -13.68 57.08 -32.98
CA LYS A 795 -12.46 56.23 -33.00
C LYS A 795 -12.52 55.12 -31.95
N GLY A 796 -12.98 55.44 -30.74
CA GLY A 796 -13.18 54.47 -29.66
C GLY A 796 -14.25 53.42 -30.00
N LEU A 797 -15.34 53.85 -30.62
CA LEU A 797 -16.40 52.98 -31.15
C LEU A 797 -15.86 52.08 -32.25
N LYS A 798 -15.07 52.61 -33.20
CA LYS A 798 -14.44 51.79 -34.24
C LYS A 798 -13.46 50.76 -33.65
N LEU A 799 -12.63 51.15 -32.67
CA LEU A 799 -11.75 50.22 -31.94
C LEU A 799 -12.52 49.18 -31.11
N LYS A 800 -13.70 49.53 -30.59
CA LYS A 800 -14.63 48.59 -29.91
C LYS A 800 -15.28 47.64 -30.91
N ASP A 801 -15.71 48.13 -32.07
CA ASP A 801 -16.36 47.40 -33.16
C ASP A 801 -15.38 46.43 -33.86
N ASP A 802 -14.13 46.85 -34.08
CA ASP A 802 -13.08 45.96 -34.59
C ASP A 802 -12.69 44.88 -33.55
N LYS A 803 -12.68 45.21 -32.25
CA LYS A 803 -12.60 44.20 -31.17
C LYS A 803 -13.83 43.30 -31.11
N LEU A 804 -15.02 43.82 -31.39
CA LEU A 804 -16.26 43.04 -31.42
C LEU A 804 -16.22 42.03 -32.56
N LYS A 805 -15.70 42.40 -33.75
CA LYS A 805 -15.50 41.47 -34.87
C LYS A 805 -14.51 40.36 -34.52
N VAL A 806 -13.43 40.67 -33.81
CA VAL A 806 -12.50 39.64 -33.30
C VAL A 806 -13.24 38.71 -32.32
N LEU A 807 -13.91 39.26 -31.30
CA LEU A 807 -14.67 38.46 -30.31
C LEU A 807 -15.80 37.63 -30.96
N VAL A 808 -16.48 38.14 -31.99
CA VAL A 808 -17.48 37.39 -32.77
C VAL A 808 -16.82 36.30 -33.61
N SER A 809 -15.63 36.53 -34.16
CA SER A 809 -14.87 35.46 -34.84
C SER A 809 -14.36 34.38 -33.87
N GLU A 810 -13.94 34.77 -32.67
CA GLU A 810 -13.55 33.85 -31.59
C GLU A 810 -14.77 33.05 -31.08
N LEU A 811 -15.92 33.71 -30.90
CA LEU A 811 -17.19 33.07 -30.55
C LEU A 811 -17.63 32.08 -31.63
N ASN A 812 -17.66 32.48 -32.90
CA ASN A 812 -18.01 31.59 -34.01
C ASN A 812 -17.06 30.38 -34.09
N MET A 813 -15.76 30.56 -33.81
CA MET A 813 -14.79 29.46 -33.74
C MET A 813 -14.98 28.57 -32.50
N ALA A 814 -15.45 29.10 -31.38
CA ALA A 814 -15.81 28.34 -30.19
C ALA A 814 -17.13 27.57 -30.36
N GLU A 815 -18.12 28.16 -31.03
CA GLU A 815 -19.37 27.52 -31.43
C GLU A 815 -19.13 26.41 -32.47
N LEU A 816 -18.27 26.65 -33.46
CA LEU A 816 -17.85 25.62 -34.42
C LEU A 816 -17.22 24.43 -33.69
N LYS A 817 -16.26 24.67 -32.78
CA LYS A 817 -15.65 23.63 -31.94
C LYS A 817 -16.67 22.93 -31.03
N SER A 818 -17.63 23.66 -30.47
CA SER A 818 -18.72 23.07 -29.68
C SER A 818 -19.61 22.16 -30.54
N SER A 819 -19.86 22.52 -31.80
CA SER A 819 -20.57 21.69 -32.78
C SER A 819 -19.76 20.46 -33.19
N GLU A 820 -18.44 20.62 -33.43
CA GLU A 820 -17.53 19.50 -33.69
C GLU A 820 -17.47 18.53 -32.51
N TYR A 821 -17.35 19.03 -31.27
CA TYR A 821 -17.38 18.21 -30.07
C TYR A 821 -18.74 17.53 -29.88
N LYS A 822 -19.86 18.20 -30.12
CA LYS A 822 -21.19 17.56 -30.11
C LYS A 822 -21.28 16.42 -31.13
N SER A 823 -20.82 16.63 -32.37
CA SER A 823 -20.80 15.57 -33.41
C SER A 823 -19.84 14.42 -33.05
N GLN A 824 -18.73 14.69 -32.37
CA GLN A 824 -17.85 13.64 -31.83
C GLN A 824 -18.51 12.88 -30.67
N LEU A 825 -19.24 13.57 -29.79
CA LEU A 825 -20.00 12.97 -28.68
C LEU A 825 -21.14 12.10 -29.20
N GLU A 826 -21.85 12.55 -30.24
CA GLU A 826 -22.87 11.77 -30.96
C GLU A 826 -22.25 10.50 -31.57
N LYS A 827 -21.11 10.61 -32.28
CA LYS A 827 -20.39 9.45 -32.83
C LYS A 827 -19.95 8.46 -31.74
N ILE A 828 -19.32 8.94 -30.67
CA ILE A 828 -18.92 8.09 -29.54
C ILE A 828 -20.14 7.46 -28.85
N THR A 829 -21.28 8.14 -28.84
CA THR A 829 -22.56 7.60 -28.33
C THR A 829 -23.14 6.55 -29.28
N GLU A 830 -23.02 6.73 -30.60
CA GLU A 830 -23.38 5.74 -31.62
C GLU A 830 -22.49 4.49 -31.53
N ASP A 831 -21.16 4.67 -31.44
CA ASP A 831 -20.18 3.62 -31.21
C ASP A 831 -20.45 2.87 -29.90
N LEU A 832 -20.82 3.58 -28.82
CA LEU A 832 -21.24 2.96 -27.56
C LEU A 832 -22.55 2.18 -27.68
N LYS A 833 -23.53 2.64 -28.48
CA LYS A 833 -24.74 1.85 -28.81
C LYS A 833 -24.35 0.61 -29.60
N GLU A 834 -23.47 0.74 -30.59
CA GLU A 834 -23.06 -0.37 -31.46
C GLU A 834 -22.22 -1.41 -30.70
N ILE A 835 -21.33 -0.98 -29.80
CA ILE A 835 -20.59 -1.84 -28.87
C ILE A 835 -21.54 -2.50 -27.87
N LYS A 836 -22.53 -1.78 -27.32
CA LYS A 836 -23.58 -2.39 -26.47
C LYS A 836 -24.42 -3.42 -27.23
N MET A 837 -24.75 -3.17 -28.50
CA MET A 837 -25.43 -4.12 -29.38
C MET A 837 -24.56 -5.35 -29.64
N LYS A 838 -23.29 -5.18 -30.05
CA LYS A 838 -22.32 -6.26 -30.25
C LYS A 838 -22.10 -7.09 -28.98
N TYR A 839 -22.00 -6.44 -27.82
CA TYR A 839 -21.90 -7.11 -26.51
C TYR A 839 -23.17 -7.89 -26.16
N MET A 840 -24.35 -7.31 -26.34
CA MET A 840 -25.63 -7.98 -26.07
C MET A 840 -25.88 -9.14 -27.05
N GLN A 841 -25.45 -9.01 -28.30
CA GLN A 841 -25.46 -10.08 -29.31
C GLN A 841 -24.49 -11.20 -28.94
N ALA A 842 -23.24 -10.90 -28.57
CA ALA A 842 -22.28 -11.89 -28.07
C ALA A 842 -22.75 -12.57 -26.77
N LYS A 843 -23.42 -11.83 -25.87
CA LYS A 843 -24.06 -12.37 -24.65
C LYS A 843 -25.24 -13.29 -24.98
N LYS A 844 -26.04 -12.95 -26.00
CA LYS A 844 -27.13 -13.78 -26.52
C LYS A 844 -26.58 -15.05 -27.21
N GLU A 845 -25.52 -14.94 -28.01
CA GLU A 845 -24.82 -16.08 -28.60
C GLU A 845 -24.19 -16.99 -27.54
N ASN A 846 -23.51 -16.45 -26.53
CA ASN A 846 -22.95 -17.27 -25.45
C ASN A 846 -24.06 -17.95 -24.63
N ARG A 847 -25.23 -17.31 -24.45
CA ARG A 847 -26.42 -17.96 -23.87
C ARG A 847 -26.94 -19.09 -24.76
N MET A 848 -27.02 -18.89 -26.08
CA MET A 848 -27.43 -19.93 -27.03
C MET A 848 -26.43 -21.09 -27.09
N LYS A 849 -25.12 -20.82 -27.10
CA LYS A 849 -24.05 -21.84 -27.04
C LYS A 849 -24.10 -22.64 -25.73
N ARG A 850 -24.37 -21.99 -24.59
CA ARG A 850 -24.62 -22.66 -23.29
C ARG A 850 -25.91 -23.49 -23.27
N MET A 851 -27.00 -23.04 -23.92
CA MET A 851 -28.22 -23.84 -24.00
C MET A 851 -28.10 -25.01 -25.01
N GLY A 852 -27.32 -24.87 -26.09
CA GLY A 852 -27.00 -25.97 -27.01
C GLY A 852 -26.16 -27.08 -26.37
N THR A 853 -25.21 -26.72 -25.51
CA THR A 853 -24.43 -27.67 -24.69
C THR A 853 -25.21 -28.30 -23.55
N ALA A 854 -26.28 -27.65 -23.05
CA ALA A 854 -27.22 -28.27 -22.11
C ALA A 854 -28.18 -29.25 -22.82
N ALA A 855 -28.77 -28.83 -23.94
CA ALA A 855 -29.73 -29.63 -24.71
C ALA A 855 -29.14 -30.92 -25.33
N THR A 856 -27.81 -31.06 -25.35
CA THR A 856 -27.10 -32.27 -25.79
C THR A 856 -26.73 -33.21 -24.62
N SER A 857 -27.07 -32.89 -23.38
CA SER A 857 -26.67 -33.67 -22.19
C SER A 857 -27.82 -34.40 -21.46
N GLU A 858 -29.09 -34.16 -21.78
CA GLU A 858 -30.25 -34.71 -21.05
C GLU A 858 -31.09 -35.74 -21.83
N LEU A 859 -30.60 -36.22 -22.98
CA LEU A 859 -31.41 -37.06 -23.89
C LEU A 859 -30.78 -38.41 -24.25
N HIS A 860 -30.14 -39.12 -23.30
CA HIS A 860 -29.92 -40.58 -23.34
C HIS A 860 -29.61 -41.16 -21.94
N ARG A 861 -30.63 -41.55 -21.16
CA ARG A 861 -30.44 -42.37 -19.94
C ARG A 861 -31.58 -43.35 -19.61
N THR A 862 -32.01 -44.13 -20.59
CA THR A 862 -32.90 -45.28 -20.37
C THR A 862 -32.49 -46.48 -21.22
N GLN A 863 -32.54 -47.68 -20.60
CA GLN A 863 -32.52 -49.02 -21.21
C GLN A 863 -31.19 -49.58 -21.77
N SER A 864 -30.57 -50.42 -20.93
CA SER A 864 -29.99 -51.75 -21.25
C SER A 864 -28.95 -51.92 -22.36
N ARG A 865 -27.76 -52.42 -21.97
CA ARG A 865 -27.43 -53.85 -22.16
C ARG A 865 -26.25 -54.33 -21.31
N GLN A 866 -26.33 -55.60 -20.91
CA GLN A 866 -25.19 -56.46 -20.56
C GLN A 866 -24.91 -57.40 -21.75
N PRO A 867 -23.78 -58.14 -21.79
CA PRO A 867 -22.49 -57.95 -21.10
C PRO A 867 -21.28 -58.08 -22.07
N SER A 868 -20.09 -58.35 -21.50
CA SER A 868 -18.95 -59.12 -22.05
C SER A 868 -17.71 -58.41 -22.67
N GLU A 869 -16.55 -58.99 -22.33
CA GLU A 869 -15.22 -58.99 -22.97
C GLU A 869 -14.39 -57.70 -23.18
N VAL A 870 -13.59 -57.39 -22.15
CA VAL A 870 -12.10 -57.43 -22.15
C VAL A 870 -11.35 -57.03 -23.43
N LYS A 871 -10.52 -55.98 -23.33
CA LYS A 871 -9.15 -55.97 -23.89
C LYS A 871 -8.21 -54.93 -23.23
N PHE A 872 -6.94 -54.99 -23.62
CA PHE A 872 -5.75 -54.59 -22.84
C PHE A 872 -4.89 -53.56 -23.59
N THR A 873 -3.93 -52.92 -22.90
CA THR A 873 -3.02 -51.83 -23.37
C THR A 873 -3.71 -50.48 -23.68
N GLY A 874 -3.03 -49.34 -23.72
CA GLY A 874 -1.61 -49.04 -23.45
C GLY A 874 -1.34 -47.52 -23.51
N GLY A 875 -0.26 -47.04 -22.92
CA GLY A 875 0.04 -45.60 -22.85
C GLY A 875 0.75 -45.03 -24.09
N GLY A 876 0.67 -43.70 -24.29
CA GLY A 876 1.47 -42.98 -25.29
C GLY A 876 1.09 -41.50 -25.46
N PHE A 877 2.06 -40.61 -25.28
CA PHE A 877 1.94 -39.19 -25.67
C PHE A 877 1.97 -39.04 -27.21
N ARG A 878 1.34 -38.00 -27.74
CA ARG A 878 1.79 -37.34 -28.98
C ARG A 878 1.75 -35.82 -28.86
N MET A 879 2.90 -35.20 -29.11
CA MET A 879 3.04 -33.79 -29.43
C MET A 879 2.75 -33.57 -30.92
N SER A 880 2.28 -32.38 -31.31
CA SER A 880 2.29 -31.90 -32.70
C SER A 880 2.62 -30.41 -32.74
N VAL A 881 3.59 -30.05 -33.59
CA VAL A 881 4.12 -28.68 -33.73
C VAL A 881 3.49 -28.01 -34.96
N PRO A 882 3.11 -26.72 -34.92
CA PRO A 882 2.72 -25.98 -36.11
C PRO A 882 3.95 -25.60 -36.96
N GLN A 883 3.92 -25.85 -38.27
CA GLN A 883 4.94 -25.35 -39.19
C GLN A 883 4.57 -23.98 -39.79
N ILE A 884 5.59 -23.18 -40.06
CA ILE A 884 5.53 -21.92 -40.79
C ILE A 884 5.54 -22.20 -42.30
N PRO A 885 4.67 -21.59 -43.12
CA PRO A 885 4.90 -21.38 -44.54
C PRO A 885 5.56 -20.01 -44.77
N LEU A 886 6.68 -19.98 -45.49
CA LEU A 886 7.37 -18.77 -45.91
C LEU A 886 6.95 -18.36 -47.33
N LYS A 887 6.39 -17.16 -47.47
CA LYS A 887 6.71 -16.24 -48.58
C LYS A 887 6.29 -14.81 -48.26
#